data_AF-A0A950CV39-F1
#
_entry.id   AF-A0A950CV39-F1
#
_cell.length_a   1.000
_cell.length_b   1.000
_cell.length_c   1.000
_cell.angle_alpha   90.00
_cell.angle_beta   90.00
_cell.angle_gamma   90.00
#
_symmetry.space_group_name_H-M   'P 1'
#
loop_
_entity.id
_entity.type
_entity.pdbx_description
1 polymer ?
#
loop_
_entity_poly.entity_id
_entity_poly.type
_entity_poly.pdbx_seq_one_letter_code
_entity_poly.pdbx_strand_id
1 'polypeptide(L)'
;VLGRIAWRRELRRLLPRKAPGPDGLRPEHLISMMCAGLGAGRELVSAFAAFAEAVLAGRIDEGVLPYFLAARVVFIPKKLGGLRPLGVVGLLRRVVTRAAVRAALPHLVQWLVERGQLGAGAPAGTEALAALVQRAFDRGDATLLLDRRNAYSLMSPEAARLVLRRLFPELGPLADLLLGEALVVGRGVAARAWVGLFMGCPLSPLVFALVLEAALDMCRPRLRELGVSSAGFLDDGALSGPADRLAEALGLVDACGRRVGQQLGLPKCVCLASVPPPAAAGLGALRHAADGALVVGVPVGTDAFRAAECSRVVHAAIATRRRLAGRLSAQAVLYVMRAADAWPAVLHVFRAVPPRLSAAAAAAHDEALYTDFAQLCAMTLPELAALPLANAVRLPHRVGGRALPSARLLGGVAYASARVQVARVCASIGGPVPPAPPGSVPPFLVRRPGGRPAVGGWQAAGRPGLCSGAARCRLPPADGCARARCSCCCVLSATPCAGCVAAADAALASPVVSDALAGEVAAALQAVAAQIPAPQRAVRRAFALAAQFQTPQRALTCAVHGRCVEVLRAELSAHGRAHELLALESMADPAAFAIYVAAPLRPLELADDALMVALRTALDAPILSPQSLLCQTVAGREGKPCPVATLATAAARSAAARADARAADRHARTCKRGGGVLRVHNHVVAAVGGLLTDWGVPNVQEARDFLPGECRMDNLCRASNAVSPYLAADLTRRDDARLDALAAAERGKEDKYAAIYQAPVLVRGFAFNQFGRIGPQARELVNRWVAAGVRACGAHPDDLRSELLATFGHALHTAQAHVYARFAAVNGDKGMSAPREAALVPAGQRRPGGVRVRRKRPRAG
;
A
#
# COMPACT_ATOMS: atom_id res chain seq x y z
N VAL A 1 0.66 -33.03 0.03
CA VAL A 1 0.87 -31.57 0.18
C VAL A 1 -0.41 -30.84 0.61
N LEU A 2 -1.55 -31.11 -0.03
CA LEU A 2 -2.82 -30.39 0.21
C LEU A 2 -3.42 -30.59 1.62
N GLY A 3 -3.23 -31.76 2.25
CA GLY A 3 -3.73 -32.02 3.61
C GLY A 3 -3.08 -31.21 4.75
N ARG A 4 -2.05 -30.39 4.45
CA ARG A 4 -1.38 -29.52 5.44
C ARG A 4 -1.88 -28.08 5.41
N ILE A 5 -2.97 -27.79 4.67
CA ILE A 5 -3.51 -26.44 4.55
C ILE A 5 -4.11 -26.00 5.89
N ALA A 6 -3.60 -24.90 6.44
CA ALA A 6 -4.14 -24.29 7.64
C ALA A 6 -5.38 -23.42 7.32
N TRP A 7 -6.57 -24.02 7.24
CA TRP A 7 -7.82 -23.36 6.82
C TRP A 7 -8.17 -22.10 7.62
N ARG A 8 -7.97 -22.12 8.94
CA ARG A 8 -8.14 -20.93 9.80
C ARG A 8 -7.32 -19.73 9.29
N ARG A 9 -6.10 -19.99 8.81
CA ARG A 9 -5.20 -18.95 8.29
C ARG A 9 -5.66 -18.46 6.93
N GLU A 10 -6.18 -19.33 6.08
CA GLU A 10 -6.68 -18.96 4.74
C GLU A 10 -7.97 -18.12 4.84
N LEU A 11 -8.89 -18.46 5.73
CA LEU A 11 -10.09 -17.64 6.00
C LEU A 11 -9.72 -16.25 6.55
N ARG A 12 -8.75 -16.15 7.46
CA ARG A 12 -8.20 -14.86 7.94
C ARG A 12 -7.48 -14.02 6.87
N ARG A 13 -7.15 -14.62 5.72
CA ARG A 13 -6.50 -13.94 4.59
C ARG A 13 -7.49 -13.53 3.50
N LEU A 14 -8.79 -13.67 3.75
CA LEU A 14 -9.82 -13.11 2.91
C LEU A 14 -9.66 -11.59 2.84
N LEU A 15 -9.75 -11.06 1.62
CA LEU A 15 -9.71 -9.63 1.39
C LEU A 15 -11.15 -9.15 1.24
N PRO A 16 -11.60 -8.13 1.99
CA PRO A 16 -12.93 -7.58 1.82
C PRO A 16 -13.10 -6.91 0.46
N ARG A 17 -14.35 -6.56 0.13
CA ARG A 17 -14.80 -5.84 -1.07
C ARG A 17 -14.53 -6.57 -2.38
N LYS A 18 -14.51 -7.91 -2.33
CA LYS A 18 -14.50 -8.74 -3.54
C LYS A 18 -15.93 -9.03 -3.98
N ALA A 19 -16.16 -8.92 -5.28
CA ALA A 19 -17.46 -9.21 -5.87
C ALA A 19 -17.86 -10.67 -5.60
N PRO A 20 -19.15 -10.95 -5.28
CA PRO A 20 -19.63 -12.31 -5.06
C PRO A 20 -19.83 -13.05 -6.39
N GLY A 21 -19.89 -14.39 -6.29
CA GLY A 21 -20.39 -15.24 -7.37
C GLY A 21 -21.93 -15.18 -7.44
N PRO A 22 -22.57 -16.18 -8.07
CA PRO A 22 -24.03 -16.25 -8.17
C PRO A 22 -24.74 -16.34 -6.81
N ASP A 23 -24.09 -16.98 -5.82
CA ASP A 23 -24.57 -17.19 -4.45
C ASP A 23 -24.66 -15.91 -3.58
N GLY A 24 -24.14 -14.78 -4.06
CA GLY A 24 -24.10 -13.54 -3.27
C GLY A 24 -23.09 -13.55 -2.10
N LEU A 25 -22.38 -14.66 -1.85
CA LEU A 25 -21.49 -14.78 -0.69
C LEU A 25 -20.24 -13.92 -0.86
N ARG A 26 -19.97 -13.08 0.15
CA ARG A 26 -18.85 -12.15 0.18
C ARG A 26 -17.86 -12.49 1.30
N PRO A 27 -16.57 -12.14 1.14
CA PRO A 27 -15.57 -12.30 2.20
C PRO A 27 -16.03 -11.79 3.56
N GLU A 28 -16.74 -10.67 3.58
CA GLU A 28 -17.30 -10.03 4.77
C GLU A 28 -18.24 -10.93 5.56
N HIS A 29 -19.03 -11.78 4.88
CA HIS A 29 -19.94 -12.71 5.55
C HIS A 29 -19.16 -13.77 6.34
N LEU A 30 -18.13 -14.37 5.73
CA LEU A 30 -17.27 -15.36 6.40
C LEU A 30 -16.45 -14.73 7.53
N ILE A 31 -15.92 -13.53 7.33
CA ILE A 31 -15.17 -12.80 8.35
C ILE A 31 -16.08 -12.47 9.54
N SER A 32 -17.32 -12.02 9.31
CA SER A 32 -18.28 -11.69 10.37
C SER A 32 -18.63 -12.92 11.20
N MET A 33 -18.91 -14.06 10.56
CA MET A 33 -19.19 -15.32 11.28
C MET A 33 -17.99 -15.80 12.10
N MET A 34 -16.75 -15.62 11.61
CA MET A 34 -15.55 -15.93 12.40
C MET A 34 -15.40 -15.05 13.64
N CYS A 35 -16.00 -13.86 13.65
CA CYS A 35 -15.96 -12.89 14.74
C CYS A 35 -17.16 -12.99 15.70
N ALA A 36 -18.20 -13.76 15.36
CA ALA A 36 -19.46 -13.87 16.12
C ALA A 36 -19.34 -14.60 17.48
N GLY A 37 -18.13 -15.04 17.88
CA GLY A 37 -17.87 -15.70 19.15
C GLY A 37 -16.76 -16.76 19.03
N LEU A 38 -16.09 -17.10 20.13
CA LEU A 38 -14.99 -18.07 20.12
C LEU A 38 -15.45 -19.49 19.75
N GLY A 39 -16.67 -19.89 20.14
CA GLY A 39 -17.28 -21.18 19.78
C GLY A 39 -17.65 -21.25 18.30
N ALA A 40 -18.56 -20.37 17.86
CA ALA A 40 -19.02 -20.29 16.46
C ALA A 40 -17.86 -20.15 15.46
N GLY A 41 -16.84 -19.33 15.77
CA GLY A 41 -15.68 -19.19 14.90
C GLY A 41 -14.81 -20.45 14.80
N ARG A 42 -14.76 -21.30 15.83
CA ARG A 42 -14.07 -22.61 15.78
C ARG A 42 -14.87 -23.62 14.98
N GLU A 43 -16.18 -23.69 15.22
CA GLU A 43 -17.10 -24.58 14.49
C GLU A 43 -17.09 -24.28 12.99
N LEU A 44 -17.19 -23.01 12.60
CA LEU A 44 -17.10 -22.59 11.20
C LEU A 44 -15.78 -23.03 10.56
N VAL A 45 -14.65 -22.86 11.25
CA VAL A 45 -13.34 -23.27 10.73
C VAL A 45 -13.28 -24.79 10.56
N SER A 46 -13.84 -25.55 11.49
CA SER A 46 -13.88 -27.02 11.43
C SER A 46 -14.77 -27.50 10.29
N ALA A 47 -16.00 -26.98 10.19
CA ALA A 47 -16.94 -27.31 9.13
C ALA A 47 -16.38 -26.92 7.75
N PHE A 48 -15.77 -25.75 7.63
CA PHE A 48 -15.14 -25.32 6.38
C PHE A 48 -13.93 -26.18 6.01
N ALA A 49 -13.13 -26.63 6.99
CA ALA A 49 -12.01 -27.53 6.73
C ALA A 49 -12.49 -28.87 6.14
N ALA A 50 -13.50 -29.49 6.76
CA ALA A 50 -14.09 -30.73 6.27
C ALA A 50 -14.69 -30.57 4.86
N PHE A 51 -15.44 -29.48 4.64
CA PHE A 51 -15.96 -29.13 3.31
C PHE A 51 -14.83 -28.98 2.28
N ALA A 52 -13.78 -28.22 2.62
CA ALA A 52 -12.69 -27.95 1.71
C ALA A 52 -11.88 -29.21 1.39
N GLU A 53 -11.66 -30.10 2.36
CA GLU A 53 -11.01 -31.39 2.15
C GLU A 53 -11.82 -32.31 1.24
N ALA A 54 -13.15 -32.34 1.39
CA ALA A 54 -14.03 -33.07 0.47
C ALA A 54 -13.91 -32.52 -0.96
N VAL A 55 -13.97 -31.20 -1.13
CA VAL A 55 -13.82 -30.54 -2.45
C VAL A 55 -12.44 -30.82 -3.06
N LEU A 56 -11.36 -30.79 -2.28
CA LEU A 56 -10.01 -31.13 -2.77
C LEU A 56 -9.91 -32.58 -3.23
N ALA A 57 -10.66 -33.48 -2.60
CA ALA A 57 -10.80 -34.87 -3.02
C ALA A 57 -11.78 -35.07 -4.19
N GLY A 58 -12.29 -33.99 -4.80
CA GLY A 58 -13.26 -34.06 -5.90
C GLY A 58 -14.68 -34.46 -5.45
N ARG A 59 -14.97 -34.45 -4.14
CA ARG A 59 -16.25 -34.87 -3.57
C ARG A 59 -17.10 -33.67 -3.21
N ILE A 60 -18.27 -33.58 -3.82
CA ILE A 60 -19.34 -32.65 -3.46
C ILE A 60 -20.68 -33.32 -3.76
N ASP A 61 -21.70 -33.00 -2.96
CA ASP A 61 -23.06 -33.50 -3.18
C ASP A 61 -23.60 -33.06 -4.56
N GLU A 62 -24.34 -33.95 -5.24
CA GLU A 62 -24.87 -33.70 -6.58
C GLU A 62 -25.87 -32.53 -6.61
N GLY A 63 -26.66 -32.34 -5.55
CA GLY A 63 -27.57 -31.19 -5.42
C GLY A 63 -26.84 -29.86 -5.22
N VAL A 64 -25.62 -29.88 -4.69
CA VAL A 64 -24.79 -28.69 -4.44
C VAL A 64 -23.86 -28.37 -5.62
N LEU A 65 -23.46 -29.40 -6.38
CA LEU A 65 -22.49 -29.30 -7.48
C LEU A 65 -22.79 -28.15 -8.47
N PRO A 66 -24.02 -27.99 -9.01
CA PRO A 66 -24.32 -26.93 -9.96
C PRO A 66 -24.05 -25.53 -9.40
N TYR A 67 -24.37 -25.30 -8.12
CA TYR A 67 -24.18 -24.01 -7.45
C TYR A 67 -22.71 -23.75 -7.12
N PHE A 68 -21.96 -24.78 -6.75
CA PHE A 68 -20.54 -24.67 -6.46
C PHE A 68 -19.71 -24.35 -7.72
N LEU A 69 -20.06 -24.97 -8.85
CA LEU A 69 -19.39 -24.74 -10.13
C LEU A 69 -19.82 -23.43 -10.79
N ALA A 70 -21.03 -22.94 -10.50
CA ALA A 70 -21.59 -21.77 -11.14
C ALA A 70 -20.70 -20.52 -11.07
N ALA A 71 -20.82 -19.69 -12.11
CA ALA A 71 -20.11 -18.43 -12.20
C ALA A 71 -21.04 -17.29 -12.64
N ARG A 72 -20.77 -16.10 -12.13
CA ARG A 72 -21.45 -14.89 -12.55
C ARG A 72 -20.64 -14.19 -13.64
N VAL A 73 -21.21 -14.02 -14.83
CA VAL A 73 -20.55 -13.30 -15.93
C VAL A 73 -20.67 -11.79 -15.72
N VAL A 74 -19.54 -11.09 -15.85
CA VAL A 74 -19.47 -9.63 -15.86
C VAL A 74 -18.63 -9.21 -17.07
N PHE A 75 -19.14 -8.28 -17.86
CA PHE A 75 -18.39 -7.73 -19.00
C PHE A 75 -17.62 -6.48 -18.58
N ILE A 76 -16.32 -6.44 -18.87
CA ILE A 76 -15.50 -5.24 -18.70
C ILE A 76 -15.09 -4.68 -20.08
N PRO A 77 -15.08 -3.34 -20.27
CA PRO A 77 -14.63 -2.74 -21.52
C PRO A 77 -13.15 -3.03 -21.81
N LYS A 78 -12.81 -3.35 -23.06
CA LYS A 78 -11.42 -3.38 -23.53
C LYS A 78 -10.99 -1.98 -23.94
N LYS A 79 -9.68 -1.67 -23.82
CA LYS A 79 -9.11 -0.36 -24.18
C LYS A 79 -9.33 0.03 -25.65
N LEU A 80 -9.33 -0.95 -26.55
CA LEU A 80 -9.48 -0.76 -28.01
C LEU A 80 -10.89 -1.16 -28.52
N GLY A 81 -11.91 -1.11 -27.65
CA GLY A 81 -13.27 -1.51 -27.99
C GLY A 81 -13.57 -3.00 -27.80
N GLY A 82 -14.87 -3.31 -27.68
CA GLY A 82 -15.37 -4.64 -27.33
C GLY A 82 -15.39 -4.95 -25.83
N LEU A 83 -15.96 -6.10 -25.48
CA LEU A 83 -16.15 -6.54 -24.10
C LEU A 83 -15.27 -7.76 -23.77
N ARG A 84 -14.80 -7.85 -22.54
CA ARG A 84 -14.12 -9.03 -21.99
C ARG A 84 -15.05 -9.67 -20.94
N PRO A 85 -15.52 -10.92 -21.15
CA PRO A 85 -16.27 -11.63 -20.14
C PRO A 85 -15.35 -12.04 -18.98
N LEU A 86 -15.82 -11.84 -17.76
CA LEU A 86 -15.20 -12.35 -16.54
C LEU A 86 -16.16 -13.35 -15.88
N GLY A 87 -15.66 -14.53 -15.54
CA GLY A 87 -16.41 -15.52 -14.77
C GLY A 87 -16.10 -15.38 -13.29
N VAL A 88 -16.98 -14.68 -12.55
CA VAL A 88 -16.84 -14.52 -11.10
C VAL A 88 -17.41 -15.76 -10.40
N VAL A 89 -16.54 -16.69 -10.05
CA VAL A 89 -16.91 -17.93 -9.34
C VAL A 89 -17.23 -17.68 -7.85
N GLY A 90 -17.98 -18.60 -7.24
CA GLY A 90 -18.39 -18.54 -5.83
C GLY A 90 -17.25 -18.37 -4.83
N LEU A 91 -17.53 -17.78 -3.67
CA LEU A 91 -16.49 -17.48 -2.67
C LEU A 91 -15.82 -18.76 -2.13
N LEU A 92 -16.60 -19.79 -1.80
CA LEU A 92 -16.08 -21.04 -1.25
C LEU A 92 -15.09 -21.69 -2.23
N ARG A 93 -15.45 -21.78 -3.52
CA ARG A 93 -14.55 -22.22 -4.60
C ARG A 93 -13.26 -21.39 -4.65
N ARG A 94 -13.34 -20.06 -4.54
CA ARG A 94 -12.15 -19.19 -4.53
C ARG A 94 -11.23 -19.44 -3.34
N VAL A 95 -11.78 -19.71 -2.15
CA VAL A 95 -10.97 -20.00 -0.96
C VAL A 95 -10.22 -21.33 -1.14
N VAL A 96 -10.93 -22.39 -1.53
CA VAL A 96 -10.33 -23.73 -1.72
C VAL A 96 -9.27 -23.69 -2.82
N THR A 97 -9.60 -23.15 -4.00
CA THR A 97 -8.67 -23.07 -5.14
C THR A 97 -7.45 -22.19 -4.86
N ARG A 98 -7.63 -21.05 -4.19
CA ARG A 98 -6.50 -20.20 -3.77
C ARG A 98 -5.58 -20.94 -2.81
N ALA A 99 -6.13 -21.68 -1.84
CA ALA A 99 -5.35 -22.45 -0.89
C ALA A 99 -4.59 -23.59 -1.59
N ALA A 100 -5.26 -24.30 -2.50
CA ALA A 100 -4.67 -25.36 -3.30
C ALA A 100 -3.51 -24.85 -4.17
N VAL A 101 -3.70 -23.72 -4.88
CA VAL A 101 -2.63 -23.08 -5.66
C VAL A 101 -1.47 -22.65 -4.78
N ARG A 102 -1.73 -22.05 -3.61
CA ARG A 102 -0.66 -21.64 -2.68
C ARG A 102 0.16 -22.82 -2.17
N ALA A 103 -0.46 -23.99 -2.04
CA ALA A 103 0.20 -25.22 -1.61
C ALA A 103 0.98 -25.88 -2.77
N ALA A 104 0.42 -25.89 -3.99
CA ALA A 104 1.02 -26.54 -5.15
C ALA A 104 2.12 -25.71 -5.83
N LEU A 105 1.96 -24.39 -5.89
CA LEU A 105 2.85 -23.50 -6.66
C LEU A 105 4.35 -23.63 -6.31
N PRO A 106 4.78 -23.77 -5.03
CA PRO A 106 6.18 -24.00 -4.70
C PRO A 106 6.80 -25.25 -5.35
N HIS A 107 5.98 -26.24 -5.71
CA HIS A 107 6.41 -27.48 -6.37
C HIS A 107 6.42 -27.38 -7.90
N LEU A 108 5.70 -26.41 -8.47
CA LEU A 108 5.47 -26.30 -9.92
C LEU A 108 6.18 -25.11 -10.56
N VAL A 109 6.49 -24.07 -9.78
CA VAL A 109 7.06 -22.83 -10.29
C VAL A 109 8.44 -23.04 -10.94
N GLN A 110 9.24 -23.98 -10.44
CA GLN A 110 10.54 -24.29 -11.04
C GLN A 110 10.37 -24.87 -12.45
N TRP A 111 9.50 -25.88 -12.60
CA TRP A 111 9.19 -26.49 -13.88
C TRP A 111 8.71 -25.47 -14.93
N LEU A 112 7.91 -24.49 -14.50
CA LEU A 112 7.43 -23.39 -15.34
C LEU A 112 8.57 -22.42 -15.72
N VAL A 113 9.36 -21.96 -14.75
CA VAL A 113 10.46 -21.00 -15.00
C VAL A 113 11.53 -21.60 -15.90
N GLU A 114 11.90 -22.87 -15.72
CA GLU A 114 12.87 -23.57 -16.58
C GLU A 114 12.43 -23.60 -18.05
N ARG A 115 11.12 -23.60 -18.28
CA ARG A 115 10.47 -23.55 -19.60
C ARG A 115 10.21 -22.13 -20.11
N GLY A 116 10.65 -21.12 -19.38
CA GLY A 116 10.48 -19.72 -19.77
C GLY A 116 9.09 -19.16 -19.46
N GLN A 117 8.25 -19.86 -18.68
CA GLN A 117 6.93 -19.38 -18.29
C GLN A 117 6.98 -18.63 -16.96
N LEU A 118 6.78 -17.33 -17.05
CA LEU A 118 6.98 -16.36 -15.97
C LEU A 118 5.66 -15.80 -15.41
N GLY A 119 4.53 -16.24 -15.96
CA GLY A 119 3.19 -15.74 -15.63
C GLY A 119 2.57 -16.31 -14.35
N ALA A 120 3.09 -17.44 -13.86
CA ALA A 120 2.54 -18.16 -12.70
C ALA A 120 3.61 -18.35 -11.62
N GLY A 121 3.64 -17.45 -10.64
CA GLY A 121 4.46 -17.56 -9.43
C GLY A 121 5.91 -17.11 -9.57
N ALA A 122 6.41 -16.84 -10.77
CA ALA A 122 7.76 -16.32 -10.97
C ALA A 122 7.90 -14.90 -10.37
N PRO A 123 8.86 -14.67 -9.46
CA PRO A 123 9.09 -13.34 -8.91
C PRO A 123 9.69 -12.42 -9.98
N ALA A 124 9.17 -11.19 -10.11
CA ALA A 124 9.57 -10.25 -11.16
C ALA A 124 9.44 -10.81 -12.60
N GLY A 125 8.44 -11.69 -12.83
CA GLY A 125 8.25 -12.35 -14.12
C GLY A 125 8.03 -11.38 -15.30
N THR A 126 7.32 -10.27 -15.06
CA THR A 126 7.12 -9.23 -16.07
C THR A 126 8.43 -8.54 -16.47
N GLU A 127 9.23 -8.17 -15.47
CA GLU A 127 10.53 -7.52 -15.66
C GLU A 127 11.54 -8.49 -16.28
N ALA A 128 11.43 -9.79 -15.98
CA ALA A 128 12.29 -10.84 -16.54
C ALA A 128 11.99 -11.10 -18.02
N LEU A 129 10.71 -11.23 -18.40
CA LEU A 129 10.33 -11.37 -19.81
C LEU A 129 10.83 -10.16 -20.63
N ALA A 130 10.58 -8.95 -20.15
CA ALA A 130 11.04 -7.74 -20.82
C ALA A 130 12.57 -7.65 -20.91
N ALA A 131 13.30 -8.11 -19.88
CA ALA A 131 14.76 -8.14 -19.92
C ALA A 131 15.31 -9.16 -20.93
N LEU A 132 14.65 -10.30 -21.15
CA LEU A 132 15.03 -11.25 -22.18
C LEU A 132 14.85 -10.63 -23.57
N VAL A 133 13.70 -9.99 -23.82
CA VAL A 133 13.43 -9.31 -25.09
C VAL A 133 14.38 -8.12 -25.30
N GLN A 134 14.69 -7.34 -24.27
CA GLN A 134 15.66 -6.24 -24.39
C GLN A 134 17.05 -6.77 -24.75
N ARG A 135 17.51 -7.85 -24.12
CA ARG A 135 18.80 -8.45 -24.46
C ARG A 135 18.84 -8.97 -25.90
N ALA A 136 17.74 -9.50 -26.42
CA ALA A 136 17.64 -9.92 -27.81
C ALA A 136 17.74 -8.69 -28.74
N PHE A 137 16.96 -7.64 -28.46
CA PHE A 137 17.00 -6.38 -29.19
C PHE A 137 18.42 -5.76 -29.20
N ASP A 138 19.09 -5.73 -28.04
CA ASP A 138 20.44 -5.17 -27.90
C ASP A 138 21.50 -5.96 -28.69
N ARG A 139 21.28 -7.27 -28.94
CA ARG A 139 22.14 -8.11 -29.79
C ARG A 139 21.85 -7.95 -31.29
N GLY A 140 20.78 -7.25 -31.66
CA GLY A 140 20.29 -7.17 -33.03
C GLY A 140 19.40 -8.34 -33.46
N ASP A 141 18.99 -9.21 -32.52
CA ASP A 141 18.02 -10.28 -32.81
C ASP A 141 16.63 -9.69 -33.04
N ALA A 142 15.82 -10.37 -33.86
CA ALA A 142 14.39 -10.08 -33.96
C ALA A 142 13.61 -10.80 -32.85
N THR A 143 12.50 -10.21 -32.41
CA THR A 143 11.58 -10.84 -31.45
C THR A 143 10.14 -10.77 -31.94
N LEU A 144 9.46 -11.92 -31.97
CA LEU A 144 8.02 -12.01 -32.17
C LEU A 144 7.30 -11.94 -30.83
N LEU A 145 6.52 -10.89 -30.59
CA LEU A 145 5.59 -10.78 -29.49
C LEU A 145 4.26 -11.43 -29.90
N LEU A 146 3.88 -12.48 -29.18
CA LEU A 146 2.75 -13.35 -29.51
C LEU A 146 1.49 -12.95 -28.72
N ASP A 147 0.36 -12.83 -29.41
CA ASP A 147 -0.98 -12.65 -28.83
C ASP A 147 -1.81 -13.91 -29.11
N ARG A 148 -2.46 -14.47 -28.09
CA ARG A 148 -3.32 -15.66 -28.22
C ARG A 148 -4.80 -15.29 -28.22
N ARG A 149 -5.56 -15.93 -29.10
CA ARG A 149 -7.01 -15.71 -29.18
C ARG A 149 -7.70 -16.31 -27.96
N ASN A 150 -8.42 -15.48 -27.20
CA ASN A 150 -9.35 -15.91 -26.14
C ASN A 150 -8.77 -17.00 -25.21
N ALA A 151 -7.54 -16.77 -24.73
CA ALA A 151 -6.65 -17.77 -24.16
C ALA A 151 -7.29 -18.72 -23.12
N TYR A 152 -7.91 -18.18 -22.07
CA TYR A 152 -8.55 -19.00 -21.04
C TYR A 152 -9.73 -19.83 -21.57
N SER A 153 -10.55 -19.21 -22.40
CA SER A 153 -11.83 -19.78 -22.82
C SER A 153 -11.69 -20.87 -23.88
N LEU A 154 -10.59 -20.88 -24.64
CA LEU A 154 -10.31 -21.88 -25.66
C LEU A 154 -9.41 -23.02 -25.19
N MET A 155 -8.90 -22.96 -23.95
CA MET A 155 -8.03 -24.02 -23.41
C MET A 155 -8.81 -25.34 -23.29
N SER A 156 -8.26 -26.43 -23.84
CA SER A 156 -8.87 -27.76 -23.76
C SER A 156 -9.01 -28.22 -22.30
N PRO A 157 -10.23 -28.50 -21.81
CA PRO A 157 -10.46 -29.10 -20.50
C PRO A 157 -9.80 -30.47 -20.36
N GLU A 158 -9.77 -31.26 -21.42
CA GLU A 158 -9.16 -32.60 -21.46
C GLU A 158 -7.65 -32.51 -21.27
N ALA A 159 -6.99 -31.61 -22.02
CA ALA A 159 -5.56 -31.35 -21.87
C ALA A 159 -5.24 -30.83 -20.46
N ALA A 160 -6.07 -29.94 -19.91
CA ALA A 160 -5.93 -29.44 -18.55
C ALA A 160 -5.96 -30.55 -17.50
N ARG A 161 -6.94 -31.46 -17.58
CA ARG A 161 -7.03 -32.63 -16.69
C ARG A 161 -5.80 -33.53 -16.82
N LEU A 162 -5.41 -33.85 -18.06
CA LEU A 162 -4.28 -34.74 -18.35
C LEU A 162 -2.96 -34.19 -17.78
N VAL A 163 -2.66 -32.92 -18.05
CA VAL A 163 -1.42 -32.27 -17.62
C VAL A 163 -1.38 -32.17 -16.09
N LEU A 164 -2.48 -31.82 -15.43
CA LEU A 164 -2.51 -31.75 -13.97
C LEU A 164 -2.33 -33.13 -13.32
N ARG A 165 -3.00 -34.17 -13.81
CA ARG A 165 -2.80 -35.54 -13.32
C ARG A 165 -1.36 -36.00 -13.49
N ARG A 166 -0.68 -35.58 -14.55
CA ARG A 166 0.73 -35.92 -14.80
C ARG A 166 1.70 -35.14 -13.91
N LEU A 167 1.54 -33.82 -13.81
CA LEU A 167 2.53 -32.94 -13.16
C LEU A 167 2.28 -32.76 -11.65
N PHE A 168 1.03 -32.84 -11.21
CA PHE A 168 0.67 -32.71 -9.80
C PHE A 168 -0.60 -33.52 -9.49
N PRO A 169 -0.50 -34.87 -9.35
CA PRO A 169 -1.65 -35.76 -9.20
C PRO A 169 -2.61 -35.38 -8.07
N GLU A 170 -2.10 -34.79 -6.96
CA GLU A 170 -2.92 -34.32 -5.83
C GLU A 170 -3.98 -33.28 -6.24
N LEU A 171 -3.78 -32.53 -7.33
CA LEU A 171 -4.77 -31.57 -7.86
C LEU A 171 -5.73 -32.22 -8.87
N GLY A 172 -5.52 -33.47 -9.27
CA GLY A 172 -6.33 -34.18 -10.26
C GLY A 172 -7.82 -34.20 -9.92
N PRO A 173 -8.22 -34.69 -8.72
CA PRO A 173 -9.64 -34.74 -8.34
C PRO A 173 -10.30 -33.36 -8.32
N LEU A 174 -9.60 -32.35 -7.80
CA LEU A 174 -10.08 -30.97 -7.84
C LEU A 174 -10.21 -30.46 -9.28
N ALA A 175 -9.28 -30.79 -10.18
CA ALA A 175 -9.34 -30.38 -11.57
C ALA A 175 -10.52 -31.01 -12.30
N ASP A 176 -10.78 -32.31 -12.07
CA ASP A 176 -11.90 -33.03 -12.66
C ASP A 176 -13.23 -32.40 -12.28
N LEU A 177 -13.39 -32.09 -10.98
CA LEU A 177 -14.54 -31.35 -10.45
C LEU A 177 -14.69 -29.98 -11.11
N LEU A 178 -13.61 -29.17 -11.12
CA LEU A 178 -13.69 -27.76 -11.52
C LEU A 178 -13.77 -27.52 -13.04
N LEU A 179 -13.39 -28.51 -13.83
CA LEU A 179 -13.50 -28.52 -15.29
C LEU A 179 -14.79 -29.22 -15.77
N GLY A 180 -15.67 -29.62 -14.86
CA GLY A 180 -17.03 -30.05 -15.19
C GLY A 180 -17.88 -28.91 -15.74
N GLU A 181 -19.08 -29.26 -16.21
CA GLU A 181 -20.05 -28.28 -16.70
C GLU A 181 -20.48 -27.33 -15.57
N ALA A 182 -20.42 -26.04 -15.84
CA ALA A 182 -20.78 -24.98 -14.91
C ALA A 182 -21.90 -24.11 -15.49
N LEU A 183 -22.86 -23.73 -14.65
CA LEU A 183 -23.88 -22.76 -15.02
C LEU A 183 -23.31 -21.33 -14.94
N VAL A 184 -23.35 -20.61 -16.06
CA VAL A 184 -22.94 -19.20 -16.12
C VAL A 184 -24.18 -18.32 -16.21
N VAL A 185 -24.32 -17.40 -15.26
CA VAL A 185 -25.46 -16.47 -15.16
C VAL A 185 -24.99 -15.03 -15.17
N GLY A 186 -25.76 -14.11 -15.74
CA GLY A 186 -25.40 -12.70 -15.80
C GLY A 186 -26.61 -11.79 -15.93
N ARG A 187 -26.46 -10.53 -15.51
CA ARG A 187 -27.53 -9.55 -15.69
C ARG A 187 -27.69 -9.26 -17.19
N GLY A 188 -28.87 -9.50 -17.73
CA GLY A 188 -29.14 -9.31 -19.16
C GLY A 188 -28.47 -10.37 -20.06
N VAL A 189 -28.08 -11.52 -19.48
CA VAL A 189 -27.49 -12.64 -20.21
C VAL A 189 -28.25 -13.90 -19.84
N ALA A 190 -28.77 -14.62 -20.83
CA ALA A 190 -29.40 -15.93 -20.60
C ALA A 190 -28.40 -16.90 -19.93
N ALA A 191 -28.90 -17.72 -19.02
CA ALA A 191 -28.07 -18.74 -18.38
C ALA A 191 -27.53 -19.73 -19.43
N ARG A 192 -26.27 -20.12 -19.30
CA ARG A 192 -25.61 -21.03 -20.26
C ARG A 192 -24.72 -22.04 -19.52
N ALA A 193 -24.71 -23.27 -20.02
CA ALA A 193 -23.67 -24.23 -19.67
C ALA A 193 -22.31 -23.76 -20.19
N TRP A 194 -21.26 -24.01 -19.41
CA TRP A 194 -19.88 -23.64 -19.74
C TRP A 194 -18.91 -24.69 -19.23
N VAL A 195 -17.95 -25.07 -20.08
CA VAL A 195 -16.83 -25.94 -19.73
C VAL A 195 -15.53 -25.22 -20.08
N GLY A 196 -14.57 -25.20 -19.14
CA GLY A 196 -13.25 -24.61 -19.38
C GLY A 196 -12.77 -23.72 -18.24
N LEU A 197 -11.70 -22.96 -18.49
CA LEU A 197 -11.06 -22.13 -17.47
C LEU A 197 -11.80 -20.80 -17.28
N PHE A 198 -12.15 -20.48 -16.03
CA PHE A 198 -12.76 -19.21 -15.69
C PHE A 198 -11.73 -18.10 -15.46
N MET A 199 -11.91 -16.97 -16.15
CA MET A 199 -11.23 -15.71 -15.86
C MET A 199 -11.76 -15.13 -14.54
N GLY A 200 -11.09 -15.45 -13.44
CA GLY A 200 -11.50 -15.08 -12.07
C GLY A 200 -11.34 -16.19 -11.04
N CYS A 201 -11.15 -17.44 -11.50
CA CYS A 201 -10.79 -18.56 -10.64
C CYS A 201 -9.27 -18.52 -10.33
N PRO A 202 -8.85 -18.60 -9.06
CA PRO A 202 -7.43 -18.62 -8.68
C PRO A 202 -6.59 -19.74 -9.31
N LEU A 203 -7.21 -20.88 -9.63
CA LEU A 203 -6.53 -22.04 -10.22
C LEU A 203 -6.22 -21.85 -11.72
N SER A 204 -7.08 -21.15 -12.45
CA SER A 204 -7.01 -21.05 -13.92
C SER A 204 -5.65 -20.60 -14.47
N PRO A 205 -4.97 -19.55 -13.93
CA PRO A 205 -3.69 -19.11 -14.48
C PRO A 205 -2.57 -20.14 -14.36
N LEU A 206 -2.55 -20.90 -13.25
CA LEU A 206 -1.58 -21.98 -13.05
C LEU A 206 -1.82 -23.10 -14.07
N VAL A 207 -3.08 -23.52 -14.23
CA VAL A 207 -3.45 -24.58 -15.18
C VAL A 207 -3.15 -24.16 -16.62
N PHE A 208 -3.50 -22.92 -16.99
CA PHE A 208 -3.19 -22.37 -18.30
C PHE A 208 -1.70 -22.45 -18.60
N ALA A 209 -0.87 -21.96 -17.68
CA ALA A 209 0.58 -21.96 -17.81
C ALA A 209 1.13 -23.39 -17.96
N LEU A 210 0.70 -24.33 -17.13
CA LEU A 210 1.15 -25.73 -17.20
C LEU A 210 0.80 -26.39 -18.54
N VAL A 211 -0.44 -26.22 -19.00
CA VAL A 211 -0.91 -26.85 -20.24
C VAL A 211 -0.21 -26.26 -21.46
N LEU A 212 -0.06 -24.94 -21.51
CA LEU A 212 0.64 -24.28 -22.61
C LEU A 212 2.09 -24.77 -22.68
N GLU A 213 2.83 -24.74 -21.58
CA GLU A 213 4.24 -25.16 -21.61
C GLU A 213 4.40 -26.66 -21.89
N ALA A 214 3.48 -27.51 -21.43
CA ALA A 214 3.48 -28.93 -21.74
C ALA A 214 3.28 -29.18 -23.24
N ALA A 215 2.47 -28.34 -23.91
CA ALA A 215 2.33 -28.40 -25.36
C ALA A 215 3.59 -27.90 -26.08
N LEU A 216 4.17 -26.79 -25.62
CA LEU A 216 5.37 -26.20 -26.25
C LEU A 216 6.62 -27.07 -26.08
N ASP A 217 6.70 -27.92 -25.05
CA ASP A 217 7.78 -28.88 -24.86
C ASP A 217 8.03 -29.74 -26.12
N MET A 218 6.99 -30.02 -26.91
CA MET A 218 7.09 -30.81 -28.14
C MET A 218 7.97 -30.14 -29.22
N CYS A 219 8.03 -28.81 -29.27
CA CYS A 219 8.82 -28.09 -30.27
C CYS A 219 10.10 -27.47 -29.72
N ARG A 220 10.35 -27.48 -28.40
CA ARG A 220 11.54 -26.85 -27.81
C ARG A 220 12.89 -27.34 -28.35
N PRO A 221 13.11 -28.66 -28.59
CA PRO A 221 14.38 -29.11 -29.17
C PRO A 221 14.65 -28.44 -30.52
N ARG A 222 13.63 -28.40 -31.38
CA ARG A 222 13.72 -27.72 -32.67
C ARG A 222 13.93 -26.22 -32.55
N LEU A 223 13.26 -25.55 -31.61
CA LEU A 223 13.50 -24.12 -31.34
C LEU A 223 14.97 -23.86 -30.95
N ARG A 224 15.59 -24.75 -30.17
CA ARG A 224 17.01 -24.64 -29.81
C ARG A 224 17.93 -24.83 -31.01
N GLU A 225 17.64 -25.79 -31.89
CA GLU A 225 18.38 -25.98 -33.16
C GLU A 225 18.30 -24.75 -34.06
N LEU A 226 17.17 -24.04 -34.05
CA LEU A 226 16.97 -22.79 -34.79
C LEU A 226 17.65 -21.58 -34.13
N GLY A 227 18.25 -21.73 -32.95
CA GLY A 227 18.78 -20.61 -32.17
C GLY A 227 17.69 -19.67 -31.66
N VAL A 228 16.45 -20.13 -31.55
CA VAL A 228 15.29 -19.34 -31.12
C VAL A 228 14.97 -19.65 -29.66
N SER A 229 15.00 -18.61 -28.84
CA SER A 229 14.54 -18.67 -27.45
C SER A 229 13.04 -18.42 -27.36
N SER A 230 12.37 -19.12 -26.44
CA SER A 230 10.93 -18.94 -26.15
C SER A 230 10.74 -18.65 -24.68
N ALA A 231 9.97 -17.61 -24.39
CA ALA A 231 9.54 -17.26 -23.04
C ALA A 231 8.14 -16.64 -23.07
N GLY A 232 7.44 -16.61 -21.93
CA GLY A 232 6.11 -16.03 -21.87
C GLY A 232 5.67 -15.65 -20.47
N PHE A 233 4.60 -14.86 -20.41
CA PHE A 233 3.88 -14.51 -19.20
C PHE A 233 2.40 -14.82 -19.45
N LEU A 234 1.98 -16.00 -18.98
CA LEU A 234 0.69 -16.58 -19.33
C LEU A 234 0.56 -16.64 -20.86
N ASP A 235 -0.45 -15.99 -21.42
CA ASP A 235 -0.75 -15.97 -22.85
C ASP A 235 0.15 -15.03 -23.68
N ASP A 236 0.81 -14.06 -23.04
CA ASP A 236 1.75 -13.15 -23.71
C ASP A 236 3.09 -13.86 -23.93
N GLY A 237 3.42 -14.19 -25.19
CA GLY A 237 4.64 -14.92 -25.56
C GLY A 237 5.70 -14.07 -26.26
N ALA A 238 6.94 -14.53 -26.22
CA ALA A 238 8.06 -13.97 -26.99
C ALA A 238 8.89 -15.10 -27.63
N LEU A 239 9.19 -14.96 -28.92
CA LEU A 239 10.17 -15.77 -29.64
C LEU A 239 11.30 -14.87 -30.12
N SER A 240 12.53 -15.09 -29.65
CA SER A 240 13.67 -14.22 -29.95
C SER A 240 14.82 -15.02 -30.57
N GLY A 241 15.35 -14.56 -31.70
CA GLY A 241 16.45 -15.19 -32.42
C GLY A 241 16.67 -14.59 -33.81
N PRO A 242 17.42 -15.29 -34.69
CA PRO A 242 17.67 -14.84 -36.07
C PRO A 242 16.37 -14.68 -36.87
N ALA A 243 16.24 -13.55 -37.59
CA ALA A 243 15.00 -13.17 -38.26
C ALA A 243 14.52 -14.20 -39.30
N ASP A 244 15.45 -14.82 -40.03
CA ASP A 244 15.21 -15.87 -41.04
C ASP A 244 14.66 -17.17 -40.44
N ARG A 245 14.82 -17.40 -39.13
CA ARG A 245 14.37 -18.62 -38.44
C ARG A 245 13.05 -18.45 -37.69
N LEU A 246 12.60 -17.21 -37.49
CA LEU A 246 11.44 -16.91 -36.65
C LEU A 246 10.10 -17.34 -37.26
N ALA A 247 9.96 -17.37 -38.59
CA ALA A 247 8.73 -17.86 -39.22
C ALA A 247 8.52 -19.37 -39.00
N GLU A 248 9.58 -20.18 -39.10
CA GLU A 248 9.52 -21.60 -38.77
C GLU A 248 9.15 -21.80 -37.29
N ALA A 249 9.84 -21.08 -36.39
CA ALA A 249 9.56 -21.12 -34.96
C ALA A 249 8.10 -20.73 -34.62
N LEU A 250 7.57 -19.70 -35.28
CA LEU A 250 6.17 -19.27 -35.14
C LEU A 250 5.20 -20.39 -35.54
N GLY A 251 5.45 -21.04 -36.68
CA GLY A 251 4.65 -22.16 -37.18
C GLY A 251 4.63 -23.34 -36.20
N LEU A 252 5.80 -23.71 -35.64
CA LEU A 252 5.94 -24.77 -34.66
C LEU A 252 5.15 -24.48 -33.37
N VAL A 253 5.26 -23.26 -32.85
CA VAL A 253 4.59 -22.82 -31.62
C VAL A 253 3.07 -22.73 -31.78
N ASP A 254 2.58 -22.29 -32.95
CA ASP A 254 1.14 -22.28 -33.25
C ASP A 254 0.60 -23.70 -33.42
N ALA A 255 1.32 -24.58 -34.13
CA ALA A 255 0.95 -25.99 -34.29
C ALA A 255 0.86 -26.73 -32.94
N CYS A 256 1.86 -26.55 -32.07
CA CYS A 256 1.84 -27.14 -30.72
C CYS A 256 0.71 -26.56 -29.86
N GLY A 257 0.53 -25.24 -29.86
CA GLY A 257 -0.54 -24.57 -29.12
C GLY A 257 -1.93 -25.04 -29.54
N ARG A 258 -2.17 -25.24 -30.84
CA ARG A 258 -3.47 -25.70 -31.38
C ARG A 258 -3.92 -27.03 -30.77
N ARG A 259 -2.99 -27.93 -30.45
CA ARG A 259 -3.28 -29.23 -29.82
C ARG A 259 -3.93 -29.12 -28.44
N VAL A 260 -3.80 -27.96 -27.79
CA VAL A 260 -4.43 -27.67 -26.49
C VAL A 260 -5.43 -26.51 -26.57
N GLY A 261 -5.89 -26.18 -27.78
CA GLY A 261 -6.87 -25.12 -28.04
C GLY A 261 -6.29 -23.69 -28.04
N GLN A 262 -4.97 -23.54 -28.08
CA GLN A 262 -4.30 -22.23 -28.08
C GLN A 262 -3.86 -21.81 -29.48
N GLN A 263 -4.57 -20.85 -30.07
CA GLN A 263 -4.30 -20.32 -31.41
C GLN A 263 -3.73 -18.89 -31.36
N LEU A 264 -2.81 -18.58 -32.26
CA LEU A 264 -2.29 -17.22 -32.40
C LEU A 264 -3.28 -16.27 -33.07
N GLY A 265 -3.34 -15.05 -32.53
CA GLY A 265 -3.99 -13.89 -33.12
C GLY A 265 -3.00 -13.12 -33.99
N LEU A 266 -2.58 -13.68 -35.13
CA LEU A 266 -1.53 -13.08 -35.99
C LEU A 266 -1.64 -11.56 -36.20
N PRO A 267 -2.83 -10.96 -36.44
CA PRO A 267 -2.94 -9.50 -36.61
C PRO A 267 -2.54 -8.65 -35.40
N LYS A 268 -2.42 -9.25 -34.22
CA LYS A 268 -1.99 -8.60 -32.97
C LYS A 268 -0.57 -8.97 -32.57
N CYS A 269 0.03 -9.94 -33.24
CA CYS A 269 1.43 -10.27 -33.03
C CYS A 269 2.31 -9.17 -33.62
N VAL A 270 3.45 -8.90 -32.99
CA VAL A 270 4.36 -7.80 -33.35
C VAL A 270 5.76 -8.35 -33.55
N CYS A 271 6.43 -7.96 -34.64
CA CYS A 271 7.85 -8.21 -34.84
C CYS A 271 8.64 -6.99 -34.36
N LEU A 272 9.34 -7.12 -33.24
CA LEU A 272 10.26 -6.13 -32.71
C LEU A 272 11.68 -6.41 -33.23
N ALA A 273 12.23 -5.51 -34.03
CA ALA A 273 13.59 -5.60 -34.57
C ALA A 273 14.06 -4.21 -34.99
N SER A 274 15.31 -3.83 -34.70
CA SER A 274 15.85 -2.51 -35.08
C SER A 274 15.89 -2.31 -36.60
N VAL A 275 16.13 -3.39 -37.34
CA VAL A 275 16.08 -3.44 -38.81
C VAL A 275 14.85 -4.26 -39.23
N PRO A 276 14.09 -3.83 -40.25
CA PRO A 276 13.01 -4.63 -40.79
C PRO A 276 13.51 -6.01 -41.24
N PRO A 277 12.86 -7.11 -40.83
CA PRO A 277 13.22 -8.43 -41.34
C PRO A 277 13.04 -8.47 -42.86
N PRO A 278 13.94 -9.16 -43.60
CA PRO A 278 13.83 -9.26 -45.05
C PRO A 278 12.52 -9.96 -45.44
N ALA A 279 11.97 -9.64 -46.61
CA ALA A 279 10.71 -10.24 -47.08
C ALA A 279 10.76 -11.79 -47.10
N ALA A 280 11.93 -12.35 -47.43
CA ALA A 280 12.20 -13.79 -47.43
C ALA A 280 12.04 -14.46 -46.05
N ALA A 281 12.06 -13.70 -44.95
CA ALA A 281 11.88 -14.23 -43.60
C ALA A 281 10.43 -14.70 -43.32
N GLY A 282 9.47 -14.43 -44.21
CA GLY A 282 8.09 -14.92 -44.06
C GLY A 282 7.28 -14.25 -42.94
N LEU A 283 7.73 -13.08 -42.45
CA LEU A 283 7.12 -12.34 -41.33
C LEU A 283 6.25 -11.15 -41.76
N GLY A 284 6.04 -10.94 -43.07
CA GLY A 284 5.38 -9.74 -43.61
C GLY A 284 3.95 -9.51 -43.15
N ALA A 285 3.27 -10.51 -42.60
CA ALA A 285 1.93 -10.38 -42.01
C ALA A 285 1.93 -9.74 -40.61
N LEU A 286 3.09 -9.60 -39.97
CA LEU A 286 3.23 -9.06 -38.63
C LEU A 286 3.52 -7.57 -38.65
N ARG A 287 2.98 -6.83 -37.69
CA ARG A 287 3.34 -5.42 -37.51
C ARG A 287 4.81 -5.32 -37.07
N HIS A 288 5.62 -4.58 -37.82
CA HIS A 288 7.00 -4.27 -37.44
C HIS A 288 7.05 -3.09 -36.44
N ALA A 289 7.93 -3.20 -35.45
CA ALA A 289 8.26 -2.15 -34.50
C ALA A 289 9.79 -1.98 -34.44
N ALA A 290 10.29 -0.86 -34.99
CA ALA A 290 11.73 -0.58 -35.06
C ALA A 290 12.29 0.00 -33.76
N ASP A 291 11.61 1.01 -33.20
CA ASP A 291 12.12 1.75 -32.04
C ASP A 291 11.90 1.04 -30.71
N GLY A 292 10.86 0.21 -30.63
CA GLY A 292 10.47 -0.47 -29.41
C GLY A 292 9.00 -0.90 -29.33
N ALA A 293 8.70 -1.70 -28.30
CA ALA A 293 7.37 -2.18 -27.99
C ALA A 293 7.16 -2.35 -26.47
N LEU A 294 5.90 -2.44 -26.05
CA LEU A 294 5.54 -2.82 -24.68
C LEU A 294 5.48 -4.34 -24.56
N VAL A 295 6.32 -4.89 -23.69
CA VAL A 295 6.30 -6.31 -23.32
C VAL A 295 5.70 -6.42 -21.94
N VAL A 296 4.49 -6.98 -21.83
CA VAL A 296 3.72 -7.09 -20.56
C VAL A 296 3.64 -5.78 -19.75
N GLY A 297 3.56 -4.64 -20.45
CA GLY A 297 3.50 -3.30 -19.85
C GLY A 297 4.86 -2.65 -19.56
N VAL A 298 5.96 -3.32 -19.87
CA VAL A 298 7.33 -2.79 -19.74
C VAL A 298 7.86 -2.33 -21.10
N PRO A 299 8.44 -1.12 -21.21
CA PRO A 299 9.03 -0.67 -22.47
C PRO A 299 10.36 -1.37 -22.76
N VAL A 300 10.47 -1.88 -23.99
CA VAL A 300 11.65 -2.54 -24.54
C VAL A 300 11.98 -1.93 -25.90
N GLY A 301 13.26 -1.73 -26.20
CA GLY A 301 13.73 -1.17 -27.47
C GLY A 301 14.84 -0.14 -27.25
N THR A 302 14.87 0.88 -28.10
CA THR A 302 15.83 1.99 -28.00
C THR A 302 15.69 2.75 -26.69
N ASP A 303 16.77 3.40 -26.25
CA ASP A 303 16.75 4.24 -25.05
C ASP A 303 15.74 5.39 -25.16
N ALA A 304 15.62 5.99 -26.35
CA ALA A 304 14.64 7.04 -26.64
C ALA A 304 13.20 6.54 -26.44
N PHE A 305 12.85 5.38 -27.01
CA PHE A 305 11.54 4.77 -26.82
C PHE A 305 11.23 4.50 -25.36
N ARG A 306 12.19 3.91 -24.63
CA ARG A 306 12.02 3.56 -23.20
C ARG A 306 11.85 4.80 -22.31
N ALA A 307 12.61 5.85 -22.56
CA ALA A 307 12.48 7.12 -21.84
C ALA A 307 11.14 7.82 -22.14
N ALA A 308 10.72 7.83 -23.42
CA ALA A 308 9.45 8.42 -23.84
C ALA A 308 8.26 7.69 -23.22
N GLU A 309 8.26 6.36 -23.24
CA GLU A 309 7.19 5.55 -22.68
C GLU A 309 7.12 5.66 -21.14
N CYS A 310 8.28 5.72 -20.48
CA CYS A 310 8.35 6.01 -19.05
C CYS A 310 7.71 7.36 -18.71
N SER A 311 8.03 8.39 -19.49
CA SER A 311 7.47 9.74 -19.34
C SER A 311 5.96 9.74 -19.61
N ARG A 312 5.50 8.99 -20.62
CA ARG A 312 4.08 8.81 -20.95
C ARG A 312 3.29 8.21 -19.79
N VAL A 313 3.80 7.18 -19.13
CA VAL A 313 3.15 6.57 -17.95
C VAL A 313 3.04 7.57 -16.80
N VAL A 314 4.10 8.31 -16.51
CA VAL A 314 4.09 9.33 -15.45
C VAL A 314 3.13 10.48 -15.78
N HIS A 315 3.18 11.02 -16.99
CA HIS A 315 2.29 12.11 -17.40
C HIS A 315 0.81 11.67 -17.39
N ALA A 316 0.53 10.43 -17.79
CA ALA A 316 -0.82 9.87 -17.69
C ALA A 316 -1.29 9.73 -16.24
N ALA A 317 -0.40 9.34 -15.31
CA ALA A 317 -0.69 9.31 -13.87
C ALA A 317 -1.04 10.70 -13.34
N ILE A 318 -0.18 11.70 -13.60
CA ILE A 318 -0.37 13.11 -13.21
C ILE A 318 -1.70 13.64 -13.76
N ALA A 319 -1.95 13.46 -15.06
CA ALA A 319 -3.17 13.94 -15.72
C ALA A 319 -4.42 13.28 -15.14
N THR A 320 -4.37 11.97 -14.85
CA THR A 320 -5.48 11.25 -14.24
C THR A 320 -5.77 11.78 -12.84
N ARG A 321 -4.74 11.94 -12.00
CA ARG A 321 -4.88 12.46 -10.65
C ARG A 321 -5.46 13.87 -10.64
N ARG A 322 -4.94 14.80 -11.46
CA ARG A 322 -5.45 16.18 -11.54
C ARG A 322 -6.89 16.25 -12.04
N ARG A 323 -7.29 15.34 -12.95
CA ARG A 323 -8.68 15.22 -13.41
C ARG A 323 -9.62 14.74 -12.29
N LEU A 324 -9.15 13.83 -11.44
CA LEU A 324 -9.89 13.40 -10.24
C LEU A 324 -9.94 14.51 -9.18
N ALA A 325 -8.85 15.24 -8.99
CA ALA A 325 -8.76 16.28 -7.96
C ALA A 325 -9.84 17.36 -8.10
N GLY A 326 -10.19 17.77 -9.33
CA GLY A 326 -11.27 18.72 -9.57
C GLY A 326 -12.69 18.21 -9.25
N ARG A 327 -12.85 16.97 -8.79
CA ARG A 327 -14.15 16.33 -8.48
C ARG A 327 -14.24 15.80 -7.04
N LEU A 328 -13.20 16.02 -6.24
CA LEU A 328 -13.02 15.43 -4.93
C LEU A 328 -12.75 16.54 -3.90
N SER A 329 -13.10 16.32 -2.64
CA SER A 329 -12.63 17.18 -1.55
C SER A 329 -11.12 17.11 -1.38
N ALA A 330 -10.53 18.12 -0.76
CA ALA A 330 -9.07 18.18 -0.56
C ALA A 330 -8.53 16.93 0.15
N GLN A 331 -9.29 16.36 1.11
CA GLN A 331 -8.87 15.17 1.84
C GLN A 331 -8.90 13.92 0.96
N ALA A 332 -9.91 13.81 0.08
CA ALA A 332 -9.97 12.75 -0.92
C ALA A 332 -8.83 12.86 -1.94
N VAL A 333 -8.42 14.07 -2.32
CA VAL A 333 -7.23 14.28 -3.16
C VAL A 333 -5.96 13.77 -2.46
N LEU A 334 -5.73 14.15 -1.20
CA LEU A 334 -4.60 13.65 -0.41
C LEU A 334 -4.62 12.12 -0.29
N TYR A 335 -5.79 11.53 -0.06
CA TYR A 335 -5.97 10.08 0.04
C TYR A 335 -5.58 9.40 -1.28
N VAL A 336 -6.06 9.91 -2.43
CA VAL A 336 -5.73 9.39 -3.76
C VAL A 336 -4.23 9.56 -4.05
N MET A 337 -3.63 10.71 -3.77
CA MET A 337 -2.19 10.96 -3.93
C MET A 337 -1.32 9.90 -3.25
N ARG A 338 -1.78 9.37 -2.11
CA ARG A 338 -1.04 8.39 -1.32
C ARG A 338 -1.36 6.94 -1.67
N ALA A 339 -2.63 6.64 -1.93
CA ALA A 339 -3.12 5.27 -2.09
C ALA A 339 -3.29 4.84 -3.55
N ALA A 340 -3.50 5.80 -4.46
CA ALA A 340 -4.02 5.54 -5.79
C ALA A 340 -3.51 6.49 -6.90
N ASP A 341 -2.40 7.20 -6.69
CA ASP A 341 -1.78 8.11 -7.69
C ASP A 341 -1.13 7.38 -8.89
N ALA A 342 -1.73 6.25 -9.29
CA ALA A 342 -1.12 5.27 -10.18
C ALA A 342 0.33 4.90 -9.77
N TRP A 343 0.73 5.13 -8.51
CA TRP A 343 2.07 4.83 -8.00
C TRP A 343 2.48 3.38 -8.27
N PRO A 344 1.59 2.35 -8.16
CA PRO A 344 1.95 1.00 -8.58
C PRO A 344 2.36 0.88 -10.05
N ALA A 345 1.73 1.64 -10.96
CA ALA A 345 2.07 1.65 -12.38
C ALA A 345 3.39 2.40 -12.63
N VAL A 346 3.57 3.58 -12.02
CA VAL A 346 4.84 4.34 -12.07
C VAL A 346 6.00 3.48 -11.57
N LEU A 347 5.83 2.84 -10.41
CA LEU A 347 6.84 1.98 -9.80
C LEU A 347 7.13 0.75 -10.63
N HIS A 348 6.13 0.17 -11.29
CA HIS A 348 6.33 -0.97 -12.20
C HIS A 348 7.26 -0.62 -13.35
N VAL A 349 7.08 0.56 -13.99
CA VAL A 349 7.98 1.01 -15.05
C VAL A 349 9.39 1.27 -14.52
N PHE A 350 9.54 1.93 -13.36
CA PHE A 350 10.85 2.16 -12.74
C PHE A 350 11.58 0.89 -12.27
N ARG A 351 10.90 -0.25 -12.15
CA ARG A 351 11.58 -1.54 -11.90
C ARG A 351 12.34 -2.06 -13.12
N ALA A 352 11.95 -1.65 -14.32
CA ALA A 352 12.50 -2.17 -15.56
C ALA A 352 13.30 -1.13 -16.37
N VAL A 353 12.97 0.15 -16.24
CA VAL A 353 13.70 1.25 -16.90
C VAL A 353 14.82 1.75 -15.99
N PRO A 354 16.08 1.82 -16.47
CA PRO A 354 17.21 2.29 -15.68
C PRO A 354 17.07 3.76 -15.27
N PRO A 355 17.57 4.16 -14.09
CA PRO A 355 17.45 5.53 -13.61
C PRO A 355 17.94 6.62 -14.55
N ARG A 356 18.97 6.36 -15.38
CA ARG A 356 19.46 7.32 -16.37
C ARG A 356 18.39 7.71 -17.41
N LEU A 357 17.51 6.77 -17.77
CA LEU A 357 16.42 7.00 -18.74
C LEU A 357 15.14 7.50 -18.05
N SER A 358 14.92 7.09 -16.79
CA SER A 358 13.71 7.46 -16.05
C SER A 358 13.87 8.74 -15.22
N ALA A 359 15.03 9.39 -15.22
CA ALA A 359 15.33 10.56 -14.38
C ALA A 359 14.38 11.73 -14.61
N ALA A 360 14.12 12.08 -15.88
CA ALA A 360 13.20 13.16 -16.24
C ALA A 360 11.76 12.84 -15.81
N ALA A 361 11.30 11.61 -16.06
CA ALA A 361 9.98 11.16 -15.62
C ALA A 361 9.86 11.16 -14.08
N ALA A 362 10.89 10.73 -13.36
CA ALA A 362 10.92 10.78 -11.90
C ALA A 362 10.88 12.21 -11.35
N ALA A 363 11.57 13.15 -12.01
CA ALA A 363 11.52 14.57 -11.69
C ALA A 363 10.11 15.15 -11.87
N ALA A 364 9.50 14.92 -13.02
CA ALA A 364 8.16 15.42 -13.34
C ALA A 364 7.11 14.86 -12.36
N HIS A 365 7.23 13.59 -11.97
CA HIS A 365 6.38 12.99 -10.94
C HIS A 365 6.50 13.73 -9.60
N ASP A 366 7.72 13.87 -9.09
CA ASP A 366 7.97 14.47 -7.78
C ASP A 366 7.56 15.94 -7.74
N GLU A 367 7.91 16.71 -8.77
CA GLU A 367 7.51 18.12 -8.87
C GLU A 367 5.99 18.28 -8.88
N ALA A 368 5.28 17.50 -9.70
CA ALA A 368 3.83 17.54 -9.75
C ALA A 368 3.19 17.09 -8.42
N LEU A 369 3.71 16.03 -7.79
CA LEU A 369 3.18 15.50 -6.54
C LEU A 369 3.35 16.51 -5.39
N TYR A 370 4.52 17.11 -5.24
CA TYR A 370 4.80 18.05 -4.17
C TYR A 370 4.18 19.43 -4.42
N THR A 371 4.05 19.87 -5.68
CA THR A 371 3.28 21.08 -6.02
C THR A 371 1.83 20.92 -5.62
N ASP A 372 1.21 19.81 -6.00
CA ASP A 372 -0.19 19.57 -5.72
C ASP A 372 -0.41 19.36 -4.19
N PHE A 373 0.58 18.83 -3.46
CA PHE A 373 0.54 18.76 -1.99
C PHE A 373 0.71 20.14 -1.32
N ALA A 374 1.61 20.98 -1.83
CA ALA A 374 1.80 22.34 -1.33
C ALA A 374 0.49 23.16 -1.44
N GLN A 375 -0.24 22.99 -2.54
CA GLN A 375 -1.56 23.62 -2.72
C GLN A 375 -2.56 23.19 -1.64
N LEU A 376 -2.60 21.91 -1.25
CA LEU A 376 -3.44 21.43 -0.14
C LEU A 376 -3.04 22.05 1.21
N CYS A 377 -1.80 22.50 1.35
CA CYS A 377 -1.29 23.18 2.54
C CYS A 377 -1.48 24.71 2.49
N ALA A 378 -2.11 25.25 1.44
CA ALA A 378 -2.14 26.68 1.12
C ALA A 378 -0.72 27.29 1.04
N MET A 379 0.15 26.63 0.27
CA MET A 379 1.55 27.01 0.03
C MET A 379 1.91 26.85 -1.45
N THR A 380 2.92 27.57 -1.87
CA THR A 380 3.71 27.32 -3.06
C THR A 380 4.74 26.21 -2.80
N LEU A 381 5.27 25.58 -3.86
CA LEU A 381 6.32 24.57 -3.72
C LEU A 381 7.59 25.13 -3.03
N PRO A 382 8.09 26.34 -3.33
CA PRO A 382 9.22 26.93 -2.61
C PRO A 382 8.95 27.12 -1.11
N GLU A 383 7.75 27.56 -0.72
CA GLU A 383 7.38 27.70 0.70
C GLU A 383 7.39 26.34 1.41
N LEU A 384 6.83 25.31 0.78
CA LEU A 384 6.88 23.94 1.31
C LEU A 384 8.33 23.45 1.45
N ALA A 385 9.18 23.70 0.44
CA ALA A 385 10.57 23.28 0.43
C ALA A 385 11.43 23.99 1.51
N ALA A 386 11.04 25.19 1.92
CA ALA A 386 11.71 25.96 2.97
C ALA A 386 11.40 25.45 4.39
N LEU A 387 10.38 24.60 4.57
CA LEU A 387 10.05 24.05 5.88
C LEU A 387 11.12 23.05 6.36
N PRO A 388 11.48 23.04 7.65
CA PRO A 388 12.40 22.03 8.19
C PRO A 388 11.90 20.59 7.99
N LEU A 389 10.58 20.39 7.91
CA LEU A 389 9.94 19.09 7.70
C LEU A 389 9.60 18.79 6.23
N ALA A 390 10.06 19.59 5.26
CA ALA A 390 9.82 19.34 3.83
C ALA A 390 10.21 17.92 3.40
N ASN A 391 11.38 17.46 3.86
CA ASN A 391 11.88 16.11 3.58
C ASN A 391 11.07 15.00 4.25
N ALA A 392 10.25 15.31 5.27
CA ALA A 392 9.37 14.33 5.89
C ALA A 392 8.15 13.99 5.02
N VAL A 393 7.73 14.89 4.11
CA VAL A 393 6.59 14.65 3.21
C VAL A 393 6.73 13.32 2.47
N ARG A 394 7.94 13.02 2.00
CA ARG A 394 8.24 11.79 1.25
C ARG A 394 8.32 10.51 2.06
N LEU A 395 8.39 10.63 3.38
CA LEU A 395 8.59 9.50 4.29
C LEU A 395 7.24 8.86 4.65
N PRO A 396 7.19 7.57 5.00
CA PRO A 396 5.95 6.92 5.38
C PRO A 396 5.44 7.43 6.74
N HIS A 397 4.13 7.39 6.96
CA HIS A 397 3.47 7.77 8.23
C HIS A 397 4.09 7.14 9.46
N ARG A 398 4.46 5.85 9.38
CA ARG A 398 5.06 5.13 10.53
C ARG A 398 6.34 5.76 11.09
N VAL A 399 7.02 6.64 10.33
CA VAL A 399 8.22 7.37 10.75
C VAL A 399 8.02 8.89 10.79
N GLY A 400 6.75 9.36 10.77
CA GLY A 400 6.40 10.77 10.89
C GLY A 400 6.03 11.47 9.57
N GLY A 401 6.29 10.84 8.43
CA GLY A 401 6.10 11.49 7.13
C GLY A 401 4.66 11.50 6.60
N ARG A 402 4.43 12.05 5.40
CA ARG A 402 3.07 12.16 4.78
C ARG A 402 2.74 11.03 3.81
N ALA A 403 3.67 10.10 3.59
CA ALA A 403 3.58 8.97 2.68
C ALA A 403 3.29 9.34 1.22
N LEU A 404 3.87 10.44 0.74
CA LEU A 404 3.87 10.85 -0.67
C LEU A 404 5.18 10.42 -1.32
N PRO A 405 5.23 9.34 -2.11
CA PRO A 405 6.50 8.74 -2.52
C PRO A 405 7.34 9.67 -3.41
N SER A 406 8.66 9.65 -3.21
CA SER A 406 9.62 10.24 -4.15
C SER A 406 10.04 9.22 -5.20
N ALA A 407 9.68 9.47 -6.44
CA ALA A 407 10.15 8.77 -7.63
C ALA A 407 11.67 8.86 -7.77
N ARG A 408 12.27 10.03 -7.54
CA ARG A 408 13.73 10.21 -7.62
C ARG A 408 14.47 9.32 -6.62
N LEU A 409 13.99 9.24 -5.39
CA LEU A 409 14.59 8.41 -4.34
C LEU A 409 14.33 6.92 -4.56
N LEU A 410 13.10 6.54 -4.92
CA LEU A 410 12.68 5.14 -4.95
C LEU A 410 12.90 4.45 -6.29
N GLY A 411 13.12 5.20 -7.37
CA GLY A 411 13.38 4.65 -8.71
C GLY A 411 14.60 3.74 -8.74
N GLY A 412 15.74 4.20 -8.23
CA GLY A 412 16.96 3.39 -8.14
C GLY A 412 16.81 2.17 -7.23
N VAL A 413 16.07 2.29 -6.12
CA VAL A 413 15.74 1.17 -5.23
C VAL A 413 14.88 0.12 -5.95
N ALA A 414 13.88 0.57 -6.70
CA ALA A 414 12.96 -0.28 -7.45
C ALA A 414 13.71 -1.05 -8.55
N TYR A 415 14.50 -0.33 -9.36
CA TYR A 415 15.30 -0.89 -10.42
C TYR A 415 16.30 -1.94 -9.90
N ALA A 416 17.16 -1.57 -8.94
CA ALA A 416 18.17 -2.48 -8.38
C ALA A 416 17.54 -3.76 -7.81
N SER A 417 16.46 -3.61 -7.04
CA SER A 417 15.75 -4.73 -6.41
C SER A 417 15.08 -5.66 -7.42
N ALA A 418 14.58 -5.13 -8.53
CA ALA A 418 14.02 -5.93 -9.61
C ALA A 418 15.13 -6.64 -10.39
N ARG A 419 16.22 -5.94 -10.75
CA ARG A 419 17.32 -6.52 -11.53
C ARG A 419 17.98 -7.73 -10.89
N VAL A 420 18.20 -7.72 -9.57
CA VAL A 420 18.74 -8.91 -8.88
C VAL A 420 17.78 -10.10 -8.93
N GLN A 421 16.48 -9.85 -8.88
CA GLN A 421 15.47 -10.90 -8.99
C GLN A 421 15.33 -11.41 -10.44
N VAL A 422 15.41 -10.50 -11.42
CA VAL A 422 15.43 -10.83 -12.84
C VAL A 422 16.65 -11.68 -13.18
N ALA A 423 17.84 -11.33 -12.69
CA ALA A 423 19.05 -12.11 -12.91
C ALA A 423 18.88 -13.57 -12.46
N ARG A 424 18.35 -13.79 -11.25
CA ARG A 424 18.05 -15.13 -10.71
C ARG A 424 17.07 -15.92 -11.59
N VAL A 425 15.98 -15.29 -12.00
CA VAL A 425 14.94 -15.94 -12.82
C VAL A 425 15.47 -16.27 -14.21
N CYS A 426 16.13 -15.32 -14.89
CA CYS A 426 16.69 -15.55 -16.21
C CYS A 426 17.78 -16.63 -16.20
N ALA A 427 18.62 -16.70 -15.16
CA ALA A 427 19.63 -17.76 -15.01
C ALA A 427 19.02 -19.15 -14.81
N SER A 428 17.74 -19.24 -14.48
CA SER A 428 17.01 -20.50 -14.28
C SER A 428 16.27 -20.97 -15.53
N ILE A 429 16.28 -20.21 -16.64
CA ILE A 429 15.62 -20.57 -17.90
C ILE A 429 16.56 -21.43 -18.74
N GLY A 430 16.06 -22.53 -19.32
CA GLY A 430 16.78 -23.30 -20.33
C GLY A 430 17.90 -24.23 -19.83
N GLY A 431 18.19 -24.26 -18.53
CA GLY A 431 19.19 -25.18 -17.95
C GLY A 431 18.70 -26.64 -17.88
N PRO A 432 19.58 -27.65 -18.05
CA PRO A 432 19.28 -29.01 -17.63
C PRO A 432 19.29 -29.06 -16.11
N VAL A 433 18.16 -29.38 -15.48
CA VAL A 433 18.09 -29.57 -14.03
C VAL A 433 17.38 -30.90 -13.78
N PRO A 434 18.02 -31.87 -13.10
CA PRO A 434 17.29 -33.04 -12.60
C PRO A 434 16.14 -32.55 -11.71
N PRO A 435 14.99 -33.24 -11.67
CA PRO A 435 13.87 -32.83 -10.83
C PRO A 435 14.38 -32.52 -9.42
N ALA A 436 14.15 -31.28 -9.00
CA ALA A 436 14.65 -30.80 -7.72
C ALA A 436 14.11 -31.74 -6.62
N PRO A 437 14.95 -32.20 -5.66
CA PRO A 437 14.51 -33.11 -4.64
C PRO A 437 13.25 -32.57 -3.94
N PRO A 438 12.26 -33.40 -3.60
CA PRO A 438 11.04 -32.94 -2.94
C PRO A 438 11.37 -32.07 -1.72
N GLY A 439 10.99 -30.78 -1.77
CA GLY A 439 11.25 -29.82 -0.69
C GLY A 439 12.46 -28.90 -0.87
N SER A 440 13.24 -29.02 -1.94
CA SER A 440 14.26 -28.02 -2.29
C SER A 440 13.60 -26.69 -2.67
N VAL A 441 14.22 -25.57 -2.32
CA VAL A 441 13.73 -24.25 -2.71
C VAL A 441 14.36 -23.89 -4.06
N PRO A 442 13.56 -23.51 -5.07
CA PRO A 442 14.08 -23.13 -6.38
C PRO A 442 15.16 -22.05 -6.27
N PRO A 443 16.21 -22.07 -7.10
CA PRO A 443 17.37 -21.17 -6.99
C PRO A 443 17.00 -19.68 -7.12
N PHE A 444 15.89 -19.38 -7.80
CA PHE A 444 15.36 -18.03 -7.94
C PHE A 444 14.46 -17.56 -6.80
N LEU A 445 14.08 -18.45 -5.87
CA LEU A 445 13.29 -18.12 -4.68
C LEU A 445 14.19 -17.95 -3.47
N VAL A 446 13.93 -16.88 -2.71
CA VAL A 446 14.65 -16.60 -1.47
C VAL A 446 13.83 -17.03 -0.26
N ARG A 447 14.48 -17.60 0.77
CA ARG A 447 13.77 -18.09 1.97
C ARG A 447 13.41 -16.99 2.97
N ARG A 448 14.22 -15.93 3.08
CA ARG A 448 14.03 -14.92 4.13
C ARG A 448 12.74 -14.12 3.88
N PRO A 449 11.77 -14.13 4.82
CA PRO A 449 10.48 -13.50 4.61
C PRO A 449 10.63 -11.97 4.52
N GLY A 450 9.85 -11.36 3.64
CA GLY A 450 9.88 -9.90 3.42
C GLY A 450 9.41 -9.03 4.60
N GLY A 451 8.95 -9.64 5.70
CA GLY A 451 8.50 -8.96 6.92
C GLY A 451 7.31 -8.02 6.73
N ARG A 452 6.49 -8.21 5.70
CA ARG A 452 5.24 -7.46 5.56
C ARG A 452 4.28 -7.95 6.67
N PRO A 453 3.85 -7.07 7.59
CA PRO A 453 2.88 -7.48 8.60
C PRO A 453 1.57 -7.87 7.92
N ALA A 454 0.86 -8.82 8.50
CA ALA A 454 -0.53 -9.08 8.15
C ALA A 454 -1.37 -7.81 8.35
N VAL A 455 -2.57 -7.77 7.76
CA VAL A 455 -3.60 -6.77 8.13
C VAL A 455 -3.75 -6.81 9.66
N GLY A 456 -3.73 -5.63 10.31
CA GLY A 456 -3.70 -5.51 11.77
C GLY A 456 -2.35 -5.58 12.47
N GLY A 457 -1.33 -6.13 11.83
CA GLY A 457 0.04 -6.11 12.34
C GLY A 457 0.70 -4.73 12.34
N TRP A 458 -0.05 -3.66 12.03
CA TRP A 458 0.46 -2.31 11.90
C TRP A 458 0.58 -1.49 13.18
N GLN A 459 0.17 -2.03 14.32
CA GLN A 459 0.06 -1.24 15.55
C GLN A 459 1.19 -1.45 16.56
N ALA A 460 2.16 -2.30 16.25
CA ALA A 460 3.28 -2.55 17.15
C ALA A 460 4.46 -1.61 16.85
N ALA A 461 4.43 -0.39 17.35
CA ALA A 461 5.68 0.29 17.68
C ALA A 461 6.22 -0.38 18.96
N GLY A 462 7.50 -0.81 18.96
CA GLY A 462 8.14 -1.34 20.16
C GLY A 462 7.78 -2.78 20.57
N ARG A 463 7.23 -3.63 19.68
CA ARG A 463 7.11 -5.06 19.99
C ARG A 463 8.51 -5.66 20.24
N PRO A 464 8.72 -6.38 21.35
CA PRO A 464 9.92 -7.18 21.54
C PRO A 464 10.15 -8.10 20.33
N GLY A 465 11.40 -8.25 19.89
CA GLY A 465 11.75 -9.10 18.76
C GLY A 465 11.59 -8.48 17.36
N LEU A 466 11.35 -7.16 17.24
CA LEU A 466 11.39 -6.43 15.97
C LEU A 466 12.56 -5.44 15.92
N CYS A 467 12.97 -5.08 14.69
CA CYS A 467 14.03 -4.11 14.44
C CYS A 467 13.79 -2.77 15.16
N SER A 468 14.77 -2.37 15.96
CA SER A 468 14.84 -1.10 16.71
C SER A 468 15.22 0.11 15.86
N GLY A 469 15.47 -0.08 14.55
CA GLY A 469 15.95 0.98 13.66
C GLY A 469 14.91 2.06 13.38
N ALA A 470 15.37 3.27 13.05
CA ALA A 470 14.53 4.45 12.79
C ALA A 470 13.45 4.21 11.71
N ALA A 471 13.70 3.29 10.78
CA ALA A 471 12.76 2.89 9.73
C ALA A 471 11.43 2.31 10.23
N ARG A 472 11.39 1.82 11.48
CA ARG A 472 10.31 0.98 12.03
C ARG A 472 9.90 -0.09 11.01
N CYS A 473 10.89 -0.79 10.46
CA CYS A 473 10.73 -1.65 9.27
C CYS A 473 9.94 -2.93 9.55
N ARG A 474 9.80 -3.30 10.83
CA ARG A 474 9.14 -4.52 11.33
C ARG A 474 9.70 -5.81 10.75
N LEU A 475 10.95 -5.76 10.30
CA LEU A 475 11.75 -6.96 10.09
C LEU A 475 12.27 -7.40 11.46
N PRO A 476 12.46 -8.71 11.69
CA PRO A 476 13.19 -9.17 12.86
C PRO A 476 14.62 -8.58 12.85
N PRO A 477 15.23 -8.37 14.03
CA PRO A 477 16.66 -8.12 14.14
C PRO A 477 17.48 -9.18 13.40
N ALA A 478 18.67 -8.83 12.93
CA ALA A 478 19.61 -9.83 12.45
C ALA A 478 20.24 -10.54 13.65
N ASP A 479 20.48 -11.85 13.52
CA ASP A 479 21.18 -12.64 14.54
C ASP A 479 22.56 -12.02 14.80
N GLY A 480 22.91 -11.83 16.08
CA GLY A 480 24.16 -11.19 16.48
C GLY A 480 24.25 -9.67 16.21
N CYS A 481 23.17 -8.99 15.82
CA CYS A 481 23.21 -7.53 15.66
C CYS A 481 23.30 -6.83 17.02
N ALA A 482 24.44 -6.20 17.33
CA ALA A 482 24.68 -5.44 18.56
C ALA A 482 23.75 -4.23 18.78
N ARG A 483 22.90 -3.90 17.80
CA ARG A 483 21.95 -2.78 17.87
C ARG A 483 20.48 -3.22 17.88
N ALA A 484 20.20 -4.53 17.89
CA ALA A 484 18.85 -5.09 17.75
C ALA A 484 18.09 -4.58 16.49
N ARG A 485 18.82 -4.37 15.39
CA ARG A 485 18.28 -3.90 14.10
C ARG A 485 18.29 -5.03 13.07
N CYS A 486 17.42 -4.95 12.07
CA CYS A 486 17.61 -5.80 10.89
C CYS A 486 18.89 -5.38 10.16
N SER A 487 19.52 -6.34 9.47
CA SER A 487 20.85 -6.11 8.86
C SER A 487 20.85 -4.92 7.89
N CYS A 488 19.82 -4.76 7.05
CA CYS A 488 19.71 -3.63 6.12
C CYS A 488 19.65 -2.27 6.85
N CYS A 489 18.82 -2.16 7.90
CA CYS A 489 18.72 -0.92 8.68
C CYS A 489 19.96 -0.66 9.53
N CYS A 490 20.67 -1.70 9.97
CA CYS A 490 21.91 -1.53 10.72
C CYS A 490 23.02 -0.98 9.83
N VAL A 491 23.27 -1.60 8.67
CA VAL A 491 24.39 -1.20 7.80
C VAL A 491 24.22 0.21 7.23
N LEU A 492 22.99 0.62 6.95
CA LEU A 492 22.72 1.97 6.43
C LEU A 492 22.58 3.03 7.53
N SER A 493 22.67 2.66 8.81
CA SER A 493 22.59 3.63 9.90
C SER A 493 23.88 4.43 10.06
N ALA A 494 23.82 5.52 10.84
CA ALA A 494 24.99 6.34 11.14
C ALA A 494 26.14 5.54 11.79
N THR A 495 25.82 4.52 12.59
CA THR A 495 26.80 3.73 13.34
C THR A 495 26.49 2.22 13.19
N PRO A 496 26.86 1.61 12.05
CA PRO A 496 26.61 0.19 11.81
C PRO A 496 27.48 -0.69 12.73
N CYS A 497 26.98 -1.87 13.11
CA CYS A 497 27.78 -2.84 13.86
C CYS A 497 28.66 -3.69 12.94
N ALA A 498 29.83 -4.13 13.45
CA ALA A 498 30.79 -4.93 12.69
C ALA A 498 30.18 -6.22 12.11
N GLY A 499 29.38 -6.95 12.87
CA GLY A 499 28.75 -8.20 12.41
C GLY A 499 27.82 -8.00 11.21
N CYS A 500 27.00 -6.95 11.21
CA CYS A 500 26.14 -6.64 10.07
C CYS A 500 26.93 -6.15 8.85
N VAL A 501 28.06 -5.47 9.06
CA VAL A 501 28.97 -5.05 7.99
C VAL A 501 29.64 -6.26 7.35
N ALA A 502 30.19 -7.18 8.15
CA ALA A 502 30.79 -8.42 7.68
C ALA A 502 29.79 -9.28 6.89
N ALA A 503 28.56 -9.44 7.41
CA ALA A 503 27.49 -10.14 6.70
C ALA A 503 27.14 -9.48 5.35
N ALA A 504 27.24 -8.15 5.26
CA ALA A 504 26.99 -7.44 4.01
C ALA A 504 28.14 -7.59 3.01
N ASP A 505 29.38 -7.59 3.47
CA ASP A 505 30.55 -7.83 2.62
C ASP A 505 30.55 -9.27 2.08
N ALA A 506 30.16 -10.25 2.90
CA ALA A 506 29.92 -11.62 2.43
C ALA A 506 28.78 -11.69 1.40
N ALA A 507 27.67 -10.97 1.62
CA ALA A 507 26.57 -10.90 0.66
C ALA A 507 26.94 -10.21 -0.66
N LEU A 508 27.87 -9.25 -0.63
CA LEU A 508 28.41 -8.58 -1.83
C LEU A 508 29.25 -9.52 -2.69
N ALA A 509 29.95 -10.48 -2.06
CA ALA A 509 30.77 -11.48 -2.75
C ALA A 509 29.94 -12.61 -3.40
N SER A 510 28.63 -12.69 -3.13
CA SER A 510 27.74 -13.66 -3.79
C SER A 510 27.71 -13.41 -5.30
N PRO A 511 27.92 -14.44 -6.17
CA PRO A 511 27.91 -14.29 -7.63
C PRO A 511 26.68 -13.55 -8.16
N VAL A 512 25.49 -13.94 -7.69
CA VAL A 512 24.23 -13.28 -8.08
C VAL A 512 24.20 -11.76 -7.79
N VAL A 513 24.84 -11.32 -6.70
CA VAL A 513 24.88 -9.91 -6.30
C VAL A 513 26.00 -9.18 -7.04
N SER A 514 27.18 -9.78 -7.16
CA SER A 514 28.30 -9.20 -7.92
C SER A 514 27.93 -9.01 -9.39
N ASP A 515 27.30 -9.99 -10.01
CA ASP A 515 26.86 -9.93 -11.41
C ASP A 515 25.78 -8.87 -11.60
N ALA A 516 24.84 -8.78 -10.67
CA ALA A 516 23.83 -7.71 -10.70
C ALA A 516 24.49 -6.33 -10.63
N LEU A 517 25.57 -6.16 -9.87
CA LEU A 517 26.30 -4.90 -9.71
C LEU A 517 27.17 -4.52 -10.92
N ALA A 518 27.48 -5.44 -11.83
CA ALA A 518 28.35 -5.19 -12.99
C ALA A 518 27.74 -4.29 -14.09
N GLY A 519 26.51 -3.80 -13.91
CA GLY A 519 25.84 -2.91 -14.87
C GLY A 519 25.08 -1.77 -14.20
N GLU A 520 23.93 -1.42 -14.78
CA GLU A 520 23.05 -0.30 -14.40
C GLU A 520 22.60 -0.29 -12.93
N VAL A 521 22.72 -1.40 -12.21
CA VAL A 521 22.42 -1.46 -10.77
C VAL A 521 23.40 -0.61 -9.97
N ALA A 522 24.70 -0.59 -10.32
CA ALA A 522 25.66 0.24 -9.61
C ALA A 522 25.34 1.74 -9.75
N ALA A 523 25.01 2.18 -10.97
CA ALA A 523 24.55 3.54 -11.24
C ALA A 523 23.22 3.85 -10.53
N ALA A 524 22.28 2.90 -10.50
CA ALA A 524 21.03 3.06 -9.76
C ALA A 524 21.24 3.25 -8.26
N LEU A 525 22.16 2.48 -7.65
CA LEU A 525 22.50 2.62 -6.24
C LEU A 525 23.29 3.90 -5.95
N GLN A 526 24.11 4.37 -6.90
CA GLN A 526 24.76 5.68 -6.83
C GLN A 526 23.73 6.81 -6.83
N ALA A 527 22.72 6.73 -7.71
CA ALA A 527 21.62 7.69 -7.73
C ALA A 527 20.87 7.71 -6.39
N VAL A 528 20.63 6.54 -5.77
CA VAL A 528 20.05 6.48 -4.41
C VAL A 528 20.98 7.15 -3.38
N ALA A 529 22.28 6.88 -3.42
CA ALA A 529 23.26 7.49 -2.53
C ALA A 529 23.39 9.01 -2.72
N ALA A 530 23.08 9.55 -3.91
CA ALA A 530 23.02 10.99 -4.14
C ALA A 530 21.75 11.65 -3.56
N GLN A 531 20.68 10.87 -3.34
CA GLN A 531 19.41 11.36 -2.78
C GLN A 531 19.32 11.22 -1.25
N ILE A 532 20.27 10.53 -0.63
CA ILE A 532 20.34 10.38 0.83
C ILE A 532 21.76 10.66 1.32
N PRO A 533 21.93 11.26 2.50
CA PRO A 533 23.25 11.52 3.07
C PRO A 533 23.86 10.22 3.62
N ALA A 534 24.32 9.33 2.73
CA ALA A 534 24.96 8.07 3.06
C ALA A 534 26.03 7.71 1.99
N PRO A 535 27.17 7.12 2.40
CA PRO A 535 28.20 6.72 1.45
C PRO A 535 27.69 5.61 0.52
N GLN A 536 28.08 5.65 -0.76
CA GLN A 536 27.67 4.67 -1.77
C GLN A 536 27.96 3.23 -1.33
N ARG A 537 29.09 2.99 -0.64
CA ARG A 537 29.43 1.66 -0.09
C ARG A 537 28.37 1.14 0.89
N ALA A 538 27.80 1.99 1.74
CA ALA A 538 26.75 1.59 2.67
C ALA A 538 25.44 1.24 1.94
N VAL A 539 25.09 1.99 0.88
CA VAL A 539 23.93 1.69 0.03
C VAL A 539 24.10 0.35 -0.69
N ARG A 540 25.29 0.08 -1.25
CA ARG A 540 25.62 -1.21 -1.90
C ARG A 540 25.51 -2.38 -0.91
N ARG A 541 26.07 -2.23 0.29
CA ARG A 541 25.96 -3.25 1.35
C ARG A 541 24.50 -3.48 1.79
N ALA A 542 23.72 -2.42 1.96
CA ALA A 542 22.30 -2.53 2.29
C ALA A 542 21.50 -3.24 1.19
N PHE A 543 21.81 -2.98 -0.09
CA PHE A 543 21.25 -3.68 -1.24
C PHE A 543 21.62 -5.17 -1.24
N ALA A 544 22.90 -5.51 -1.03
CA ALA A 544 23.36 -6.90 -1.00
C ALA A 544 22.61 -7.72 0.08
N LEU A 545 22.43 -7.13 1.27
CA LEU A 545 21.62 -7.72 2.33
C LEU A 545 20.13 -7.80 1.96
N ALA A 546 19.59 -6.76 1.30
CA ALA A 546 18.20 -6.73 0.87
C ALA A 546 17.90 -7.79 -0.20
N ALA A 547 18.86 -8.08 -1.08
CA ALA A 547 18.76 -9.14 -2.08
C ALA A 547 18.55 -10.53 -1.45
N GLN A 548 18.88 -10.71 -0.18
CA GLN A 548 18.64 -11.94 0.58
C GLN A 548 17.21 -12.05 1.15
N PHE A 549 16.28 -11.17 0.77
CA PHE A 549 14.86 -11.24 1.15
C PHE A 549 13.96 -11.62 -0.04
N GLN A 550 12.81 -12.24 0.25
CA GLN A 550 11.72 -12.45 -0.73
C GLN A 550 11.20 -11.17 -1.38
N THR A 551 11.33 -10.04 -0.68
CA THR A 551 10.95 -8.72 -1.18
C THR A 551 12.10 -7.73 -1.00
N PRO A 552 13.15 -7.77 -1.84
CA PRO A 552 14.33 -6.93 -1.69
C PRO A 552 13.98 -5.44 -1.65
N GLN A 553 13.07 -5.02 -2.53
CA GLN A 553 12.62 -3.64 -2.61
C GLN A 553 12.08 -3.13 -1.27
N ARG A 554 11.25 -3.92 -0.58
CA ARG A 554 10.70 -3.51 0.72
C ARG A 554 11.80 -3.32 1.76
N ALA A 555 12.73 -4.28 1.85
CA ALA A 555 13.81 -4.23 2.82
C ALA A 555 14.71 -3.01 2.58
N LEU A 556 15.10 -2.77 1.33
CA LEU A 556 15.94 -1.64 0.94
C LEU A 556 15.22 -0.29 1.11
N THR A 557 13.97 -0.16 0.64
CA THR A 557 13.17 1.05 0.84
C THR A 557 13.03 1.40 2.32
N CYS A 558 12.82 0.39 3.19
CA CYS A 558 12.75 0.64 4.63
C CYS A 558 14.08 1.15 5.18
N ALA A 559 15.21 0.54 4.81
CA ALA A 559 16.52 0.99 5.25
C ALA A 559 16.81 2.43 4.80
N VAL A 560 16.55 2.74 3.53
CA VAL A 560 16.71 4.08 2.93
C VAL A 560 15.89 5.12 3.70
N HIS A 561 14.59 4.86 3.92
CA HIS A 561 13.76 5.76 4.74
C HIS A 561 14.27 5.88 6.18
N GLY A 562 14.77 4.79 6.77
CA GLY A 562 15.39 4.83 8.09
C GLY A 562 16.55 5.80 8.15
N ARG A 563 17.44 5.77 7.15
CA ARG A 563 18.56 6.71 7.05
C ARG A 563 18.10 8.15 6.87
N CYS A 564 17.11 8.40 6.01
CA CYS A 564 16.53 9.74 5.85
C CYS A 564 16.00 10.31 7.17
N VAL A 565 15.30 9.48 7.97
CA VAL A 565 14.75 9.91 9.27
C VAL A 565 15.85 10.12 10.30
N GLU A 566 16.87 9.26 10.35
CA GLU A 566 18.02 9.45 11.25
C GLU A 566 18.70 10.78 10.99
N VAL A 567 18.94 11.12 9.72
CA VAL A 567 19.59 12.37 9.36
C VAL A 567 18.70 13.57 9.63
N LEU A 568 17.42 13.52 9.23
CA LEU A 568 16.48 14.60 9.54
C LEU A 568 16.40 14.87 11.04
N ARG A 569 16.37 13.82 11.88
CA ARG A 569 16.37 13.99 13.35
C ARG A 569 17.66 14.63 13.87
N ALA A 570 18.81 14.21 13.33
CA ALA A 570 20.09 14.77 13.70
C ALA A 570 20.19 16.25 13.29
N GLU A 571 19.77 16.59 12.07
CA GLU A 571 19.69 17.96 11.56
C GLU A 571 18.79 18.84 12.43
N LEU A 572 17.57 18.40 12.73
CA LEU A 572 16.64 19.16 13.57
C LEU A 572 17.22 19.36 14.99
N SER A 573 17.86 18.33 15.55
CA SER A 573 18.47 18.43 16.88
C SER A 573 19.65 19.41 16.89
N ALA A 574 20.53 19.33 15.88
CA ALA A 574 21.69 20.21 15.75
C ALA A 574 21.31 21.69 15.59
N HIS A 575 20.16 21.98 14.97
CA HIS A 575 19.65 23.34 14.79
C HIS A 575 18.66 23.79 15.87
N GLY A 576 18.55 23.07 17.00
CA GLY A 576 17.66 23.44 18.10
C GLY A 576 16.16 23.39 17.76
N ARG A 577 15.77 22.64 16.73
CA ARG A 577 14.38 22.53 16.20
C ARG A 577 13.55 21.51 16.99
N ALA A 578 13.45 21.72 18.30
CA ALA A 578 12.84 20.76 19.22
C ALA A 578 11.34 20.52 18.95
N HIS A 579 10.62 21.53 18.46
CA HIS A 579 9.18 21.43 18.18
C HIS A 579 8.91 20.69 16.86
N GLU A 580 9.71 20.94 15.82
CA GLU A 580 9.68 20.21 14.56
C GLU A 580 10.04 18.72 14.78
N LEU A 581 11.00 18.45 15.67
CA LEU A 581 11.32 17.08 16.10
C LEU A 581 10.12 16.43 16.82
N LEU A 582 9.45 17.17 17.72
CA LEU A 582 8.24 16.70 18.39
C LEU A 582 7.12 16.39 17.38
N ALA A 583 6.91 17.25 16.38
CA ALA A 583 5.94 17.05 15.32
C ALA A 583 6.26 15.77 14.55
N LEU A 584 7.50 15.60 14.08
CA LEU A 584 7.95 14.40 13.36
C LEU A 584 7.72 13.12 14.18
N GLU A 585 8.02 13.13 15.47
CA GLU A 585 7.81 11.98 16.35
C GLU A 585 6.34 11.71 16.66
N SER A 586 5.55 12.76 16.87
CA SER A 586 4.12 12.66 17.16
C SER A 586 3.37 12.13 15.95
N MET A 587 3.70 12.63 14.77
CA MET A 587 3.16 12.15 13.50
C MET A 587 3.53 10.71 13.16
N ALA A 588 4.49 10.10 13.87
CA ALA A 588 4.82 8.68 13.74
C ALA A 588 3.88 7.78 14.54
N ASP A 589 2.96 8.36 15.34
CA ASP A 589 1.97 7.66 16.12
C ASP A 589 0.72 7.33 15.27
N PRO A 590 0.21 6.07 15.28
CA PRO A 590 -1.00 5.70 14.57
C PRO A 590 -2.23 6.58 14.80
N ALA A 591 -2.40 7.14 16.00
CA ALA A 591 -3.52 8.04 16.29
C ALA A 591 -3.38 9.37 15.51
N ALA A 592 -2.17 9.91 15.44
CA ALA A 592 -1.88 11.18 14.78
C ALA A 592 -2.15 11.13 13.26
N PHE A 593 -1.82 10.02 12.60
CA PHE A 593 -1.99 9.92 11.14
C PHE A 593 -3.28 9.22 10.68
N ALA A 594 -4.12 8.74 11.59
CA ALA A 594 -5.32 7.96 11.27
C ALA A 594 -6.26 8.69 10.30
N ILE A 595 -6.48 9.99 10.50
CA ILE A 595 -7.38 10.81 9.68
C ILE A 595 -6.94 10.92 8.21
N TYR A 596 -5.63 10.81 7.93
CA TYR A 596 -5.14 10.86 6.56
C TYR A 596 -5.27 9.50 5.86
N VAL A 597 -5.23 8.39 6.61
CA VAL A 597 -5.31 7.02 6.04
C VAL A 597 -6.75 6.50 5.97
N ALA A 598 -7.69 7.13 6.66
CA ALA A 598 -9.11 6.82 6.54
C ALA A 598 -9.64 7.27 5.19
N ALA A 599 -10.55 6.48 4.60
CA ALA A 599 -11.30 6.93 3.44
C ALA A 599 -12.22 8.10 3.89
N PRO A 600 -12.18 9.26 3.21
CA PRO A 600 -12.97 10.42 3.59
C PRO A 600 -14.41 10.25 3.14
N LEU A 601 -15.14 9.38 3.83
CA LEU A 601 -16.59 9.22 3.70
C LEU A 601 -17.26 10.12 4.73
N ARG A 602 -18.53 10.52 4.51
CA ARG A 602 -19.20 11.62 5.21
C ARG A 602 -19.00 11.78 6.74
N PRO A 603 -18.86 10.74 7.60
CA PRO A 603 -18.54 11.01 9.02
C PRO A 603 -17.08 11.39 9.30
N LEU A 604 -16.16 11.11 8.38
CA LEU A 604 -14.70 11.29 8.53
C LEU A 604 -14.10 12.29 7.52
N GLU A 605 -14.95 12.98 6.76
CA GLU A 605 -14.54 13.97 5.78
C GLU A 605 -14.31 15.34 6.45
N LEU A 606 -13.06 15.79 6.47
CA LEU A 606 -12.67 17.13 6.88
C LEU A 606 -13.06 18.15 5.81
N ALA A 607 -13.60 19.28 6.25
CA ALA A 607 -13.67 20.47 5.41
C ALA A 607 -12.27 20.88 4.93
N ASP A 608 -12.17 21.51 3.75
CA ASP A 608 -10.88 21.84 3.12
C ASP A 608 -9.97 22.68 4.05
N ASP A 609 -10.54 23.68 4.74
CA ASP A 609 -9.81 24.51 5.70
C ASP A 609 -9.35 23.70 6.94
N ALA A 610 -10.14 22.72 7.39
CA ALA A 610 -9.76 21.84 8.49
C ALA A 610 -8.63 20.89 8.09
N LEU A 611 -8.65 20.39 6.85
CA LEU A 611 -7.53 19.62 6.30
C LEU A 611 -6.27 20.46 6.18
N MET A 612 -6.38 21.68 5.66
CA MET A 612 -5.24 22.60 5.54
C MET A 612 -4.61 22.83 6.93
N VAL A 613 -5.42 23.10 7.95
CA VAL A 613 -4.97 23.20 9.35
C VAL A 613 -4.27 21.92 9.81
N ALA A 614 -4.85 20.75 9.54
CA ALA A 614 -4.26 19.47 9.91
C ALA A 614 -2.91 19.23 9.22
N LEU A 615 -2.78 19.57 7.94
CA LEU A 615 -1.55 19.42 7.16
C LEU A 615 -0.45 20.38 7.62
N ARG A 616 -0.79 21.66 7.84
CA ARG A 616 0.15 22.65 8.36
C ARG A 616 0.60 22.30 9.78
N THR A 617 -0.32 21.85 10.64
CA THR A 617 0.03 21.32 11.97
C THR A 617 1.00 20.14 11.87
N ALA A 618 0.76 19.19 10.97
CA ALA A 618 1.65 18.03 10.79
C ALA A 618 3.03 18.36 10.21
N LEU A 619 3.14 19.47 9.47
CA LEU A 619 4.40 20.02 8.93
C LEU A 619 5.04 21.05 9.85
N ASP A 620 4.42 21.31 10.99
CA ASP A 620 4.82 22.36 11.91
C ASP A 620 4.94 23.76 11.26
N ALA A 621 4.05 24.03 10.31
CA ALA A 621 3.98 25.29 9.62
C ALA A 621 3.00 26.26 10.31
N PRO A 622 3.32 27.56 10.40
CA PRO A 622 2.42 28.57 10.95
C PRO A 622 1.08 28.61 10.20
N ILE A 623 -0.03 28.69 10.92
CA ILE A 623 -1.39 28.77 10.34
C ILE A 623 -1.85 30.24 10.36
N LEU A 624 -1.80 30.86 11.54
CA LEU A 624 -2.15 32.25 11.74
C LEU A 624 -0.97 33.17 11.46
N SER A 625 -1.28 34.38 11.00
CA SER A 625 -0.32 35.45 10.83
C SER A 625 0.14 36.02 12.20
N PRO A 626 1.30 36.69 12.25
CA PRO A 626 1.76 37.41 13.44
C PRO A 626 0.76 38.40 14.02
N GLN A 627 -0.14 38.96 13.19
CA GLN A 627 -1.17 39.90 13.62
C GLN A 627 -2.18 39.25 14.58
N SER A 628 -2.36 37.92 14.50
CA SER A 628 -3.26 37.14 15.38
C SER A 628 -2.73 36.95 16.83
N LEU A 629 -1.60 37.58 17.18
CA LEU A 629 -1.07 37.63 18.55
C LEU A 629 -1.80 38.64 19.47
N LEU A 630 -2.83 39.31 18.98
CA LEU A 630 -3.63 40.21 19.80
C LEU A 630 -4.76 39.42 20.50
N CYS A 631 -4.74 39.41 21.83
CA CYS A 631 -5.77 38.75 22.62
C CYS A 631 -7.01 39.63 22.75
N GLN A 632 -7.98 39.45 21.87
CA GLN A 632 -9.34 39.98 22.05
C GLN A 632 -10.23 38.91 22.69
N THR A 633 -11.02 39.30 23.68
CA THR A 633 -11.97 38.41 24.36
C THR A 633 -13.17 38.14 23.44
N VAL A 634 -13.34 36.88 23.02
CA VAL A 634 -14.42 36.48 22.09
C VAL A 634 -15.53 35.69 22.79
N ALA A 635 -15.16 34.93 23.85
CA ALA A 635 -16.05 34.10 24.68
C ALA A 635 -15.36 33.50 25.93
N GLY A 636 -14.19 34.02 26.36
CA GLY A 636 -13.42 33.41 27.44
C GLY A 636 -13.67 34.05 28.81
N ARG A 637 -13.01 33.51 29.83
CA ARG A 637 -13.15 34.00 31.22
C ARG A 637 -12.22 35.19 31.41
N GLU A 638 -12.76 36.41 31.48
CA GLU A 638 -11.98 37.66 31.54
C GLU A 638 -10.92 37.67 32.67
N GLY A 639 -11.21 37.04 33.81
CA GLY A 639 -10.28 36.89 34.93
C GLY A 639 -9.22 35.78 34.80
N LYS A 640 -8.99 35.19 33.61
CA LYS A 640 -7.95 34.17 33.39
C LYS A 640 -6.71 34.76 32.71
N PRO A 641 -5.49 34.31 33.10
CA PRO A 641 -4.25 34.81 32.51
C PRO A 641 -4.17 34.47 31.02
N CYS A 642 -3.59 35.39 30.25
CA CYS A 642 -3.32 35.24 28.83
C CYS A 642 -1.80 35.28 28.60
N PRO A 643 -1.20 34.28 27.91
CA PRO A 643 0.25 34.20 27.70
C PRO A 643 0.85 35.39 26.92
N VAL A 644 0.04 36.13 26.17
CA VAL A 644 0.47 37.23 25.31
C VAL A 644 -0.12 38.58 25.74
N ALA A 645 -0.71 38.67 26.94
CA ALA A 645 -1.34 39.90 27.44
C ALA A 645 -0.37 41.09 27.48
N THR A 646 0.93 40.83 27.63
CA THR A 646 1.99 41.84 27.69
C THR A 646 2.42 42.35 26.30
N LEU A 647 1.98 41.73 25.20
CA LEU A 647 2.32 42.13 23.82
C LEU A 647 1.39 43.23 23.29
N ALA A 648 1.35 44.37 23.98
CA ALA A 648 0.42 45.47 23.71
C ALA A 648 0.69 46.19 22.37
N THR A 649 1.95 46.27 21.92
CA THR A 649 2.33 47.00 20.69
C THR A 649 2.53 46.08 19.49
N ALA A 650 2.37 46.61 18.28
CA ALA A 650 2.63 45.88 17.04
C ALA A 650 4.11 45.45 16.90
N ALA A 651 5.02 46.27 17.42
CA ALA A 651 6.45 45.96 17.48
C ALA A 651 6.75 44.76 18.39
N ALA A 652 6.14 44.71 19.58
CA ALA A 652 6.29 43.58 20.51
C ALA A 652 5.73 42.28 19.92
N ARG A 653 4.57 42.34 19.25
CA ARG A 653 4.00 41.18 18.56
C ARG A 653 4.87 40.70 17.40
N SER A 654 5.40 41.64 16.60
CA SER A 654 6.33 41.31 15.51
C SER A 654 7.63 40.68 16.03
N ALA A 655 8.17 41.17 17.15
CA ALA A 655 9.35 40.60 17.78
C ALA A 655 9.07 39.18 18.30
N ALA A 656 7.93 38.97 18.97
CA ALA A 656 7.51 37.64 19.44
C ALA A 656 7.30 36.65 18.28
N ALA A 657 6.71 37.08 17.16
CA ALA A 657 6.52 36.25 15.99
C ALA A 657 7.84 35.92 15.26
N ARG A 658 8.84 36.81 15.30
CA ARG A 658 10.20 36.49 14.82
C ARG A 658 10.90 35.46 15.70
N ALA A 659 10.66 35.50 17.01
CA ALA A 659 11.22 34.55 17.96
C ALA A 659 10.55 33.15 17.89
N ASP A 660 9.22 33.11 17.73
CA ASP A 660 8.45 31.88 17.46
C ASP A 660 7.37 32.16 16.42
N ALA A 661 7.59 31.68 15.19
CA ALA A 661 6.64 31.85 14.09
C ALA A 661 5.27 31.21 14.37
N ARG A 662 5.16 30.34 15.39
CA ARG A 662 3.93 29.65 15.81
C ARG A 662 3.30 30.28 17.05
N ALA A 663 3.82 31.42 17.53
CA ALA A 663 3.33 32.06 18.75
C ALA A 663 1.82 32.35 18.67
N ALA A 664 1.33 32.80 17.51
CA ALA A 664 -0.10 33.05 17.27
C ALA A 664 -0.93 31.75 17.39
N ASP A 665 -0.45 30.67 16.77
CA ASP A 665 -1.13 29.37 16.81
C ASP A 665 -1.16 28.80 18.23
N ARG A 666 -0.03 28.86 18.95
CA ARG A 666 0.08 28.42 20.35
C ARG A 666 -0.84 29.22 21.25
N HIS A 667 -0.87 30.54 21.06
CA HIS A 667 -1.78 31.42 21.79
C HIS A 667 -3.24 31.01 21.54
N ALA A 668 -3.66 30.85 20.29
CA ALA A 668 -5.02 30.45 19.94
C ALA A 668 -5.43 29.13 20.61
N ARG A 669 -4.54 28.14 20.63
CA ARG A 669 -4.81 26.84 21.26
C ARG A 669 -4.83 26.88 22.79
N THR A 670 -4.04 27.73 23.45
CA THR A 670 -3.79 27.67 24.91
C THR A 670 -4.46 28.79 25.71
N CYS A 671 -4.94 29.85 25.06
CA CYS A 671 -5.53 31.01 25.73
C CYS A 671 -6.90 30.70 26.34
N LYS A 672 -6.95 30.67 27.69
CA LYS A 672 -8.21 30.52 28.45
C LYS A 672 -9.07 31.80 28.42
N ARG A 673 -8.44 32.97 28.29
CA ARG A 673 -9.11 34.28 28.15
C ARG A 673 -9.80 34.43 26.78
N GLY A 674 -9.26 33.83 25.72
CA GLY A 674 -9.85 33.85 24.38
C GLY A 674 -10.95 32.80 24.13
N GLY A 675 -11.17 31.87 25.07
CA GLY A 675 -12.30 30.93 25.04
C GLY A 675 -12.16 29.70 24.13
N GLY A 676 -11.02 29.49 23.47
CA GLY A 676 -10.80 28.37 22.51
C GLY A 676 -10.43 27.02 23.12
N VAL A 677 -9.83 27.00 24.32
CA VAL A 677 -9.19 25.82 24.94
C VAL A 677 -10.18 24.67 25.25
N LEU A 678 -11.37 25.00 25.78
CA LEU A 678 -12.36 24.02 26.22
C LEU A 678 -13.07 23.32 25.06
N ARG A 679 -13.15 23.98 23.89
CA ARG A 679 -13.93 23.49 22.75
C ARG A 679 -13.33 22.23 22.13
N VAL A 680 -12.00 22.17 22.03
CA VAL A 680 -11.29 21.00 21.46
C VAL A 680 -11.48 19.76 22.30
N HIS A 681 -11.32 19.89 23.62
CA HIS A 681 -11.54 18.80 24.57
C HIS A 681 -12.96 18.22 24.43
N ASN A 682 -13.98 19.06 24.59
CA ASN A 682 -15.37 18.60 24.60
C ASN A 682 -15.78 17.95 23.27
N HIS A 683 -15.28 18.46 22.14
CA HIS A 683 -15.59 17.89 20.84
C HIS A 683 -14.97 16.49 20.66
N VAL A 684 -13.74 16.28 21.13
CA VAL A 684 -13.11 14.95 21.11
C VAL A 684 -13.83 13.97 22.04
N VAL A 685 -14.18 14.40 23.27
CA VAL A 685 -14.97 13.60 24.22
C VAL A 685 -16.30 13.16 23.59
N ALA A 686 -17.02 14.13 23.01
CA ALA A 686 -18.31 13.89 22.36
C ALA A 686 -18.19 12.89 21.20
N ALA A 687 -17.22 13.07 20.30
CA ALA A 687 -17.04 12.23 19.13
C ALA A 687 -16.64 10.79 19.47
N VAL A 688 -15.72 10.62 20.44
CA VAL A 688 -15.31 9.28 20.90
C VAL A 688 -16.47 8.57 21.58
N GLY A 689 -17.17 9.22 22.51
CA GLY A 689 -18.29 8.57 23.20
C GLY A 689 -19.51 8.31 22.32
N GLY A 690 -19.76 9.17 21.33
CA GLY A 690 -20.78 8.96 20.30
C GLY A 690 -20.47 7.70 19.47
N LEU A 691 -19.24 7.55 19.00
CA LEU A 691 -18.83 6.36 18.25
C LEU A 691 -18.96 5.06 19.07
N LEU A 692 -18.61 5.09 20.36
CA LEU A 692 -18.79 3.92 21.24
C LEU A 692 -20.27 3.54 21.32
N THR A 693 -21.15 4.53 21.42
CA THR A 693 -22.61 4.33 21.41
C THR A 693 -23.09 3.75 20.08
N ASP A 694 -22.59 4.26 18.95
CA ASP A 694 -22.90 3.74 17.60
C ASP A 694 -22.46 2.28 17.41
N TRP A 695 -21.36 1.88 18.04
CA TRP A 695 -20.94 0.48 18.08
C TRP A 695 -21.80 -0.41 18.99
N GLY A 696 -22.75 0.17 19.73
CA GLY A 696 -23.55 -0.54 20.73
C GLY A 696 -22.82 -0.78 22.05
N VAL A 697 -21.73 -0.07 22.33
CA VAL A 697 -21.05 -0.11 23.64
C VAL A 697 -21.74 0.90 24.55
N PRO A 698 -22.40 0.47 25.65
CA PRO A 698 -23.06 1.41 26.56
C PRO A 698 -22.04 2.38 27.15
N ASN A 699 -22.25 3.67 26.93
CA ASN A 699 -21.35 4.75 27.33
C ASN A 699 -22.15 5.93 27.90
N VAL A 700 -21.71 6.46 29.04
CA VAL A 700 -22.24 7.69 29.64
C VAL A 700 -21.15 8.75 29.60
N GLN A 701 -21.48 9.92 29.05
CA GLN A 701 -20.58 11.08 28.99
C GLN A 701 -20.79 11.99 30.20
N GLU A 702 -19.73 12.63 30.68
CA GLU A 702 -19.76 13.48 31.88
C GLU A 702 -20.39 12.74 33.09
N ALA A 703 -20.07 11.45 33.20
CA ALA A 703 -20.66 10.51 34.14
C ALA A 703 -20.29 10.87 35.59
N ARG A 704 -21.29 10.81 36.47
CA ARG A 704 -21.14 11.01 37.92
C ARG A 704 -21.26 9.72 38.71
N ASP A 705 -21.64 8.64 38.02
CA ASP A 705 -21.83 7.32 38.59
C ASP A 705 -20.59 6.90 39.38
N PHE A 706 -20.81 6.49 40.63
CA PHE A 706 -19.78 6.01 41.55
C PHE A 706 -18.72 7.05 41.97
N LEU A 707 -18.93 8.35 41.70
CA LEU A 707 -18.04 9.45 42.09
C LEU A 707 -18.68 10.35 43.16
N PRO A 708 -17.91 10.91 44.11
CA PRO A 708 -18.42 11.82 45.12
C PRO A 708 -18.58 13.27 44.61
N GLY A 709 -19.59 13.97 45.14
CA GLY A 709 -19.79 15.41 44.95
C GLY A 709 -20.02 15.82 43.49
N GLU A 710 -19.36 16.89 43.05
CA GLU A 710 -19.44 17.41 41.67
C GLU A 710 -18.41 16.78 40.71
N CYS A 711 -17.70 15.73 41.14
CA CYS A 711 -16.73 15.06 40.28
C CYS A 711 -17.43 14.37 39.10
N ARG A 712 -16.78 14.41 37.94
CA ARG A 712 -17.32 13.84 36.71
C ARG A 712 -16.21 13.22 35.86
N MET A 713 -16.56 12.19 35.12
CA MET A 713 -15.68 11.47 34.20
C MET A 713 -16.13 11.69 32.76
N ASP A 714 -15.20 11.90 31.84
CA ASP A 714 -15.56 12.25 30.46
C ASP A 714 -16.33 11.13 29.77
N ASN A 715 -15.91 9.87 29.93
CA ASN A 715 -16.62 8.70 29.44
C ASN A 715 -16.59 7.56 30.47
N LEU A 716 -17.74 6.94 30.71
CA LEU A 716 -17.89 5.72 31.50
C LEU A 716 -18.58 4.64 30.66
N CYS A 717 -17.83 3.60 30.29
CA CYS A 717 -18.34 2.52 29.45
C CYS A 717 -18.58 1.23 30.24
N ARG A 718 -19.63 0.49 29.88
CA ARG A 718 -19.82 -0.89 30.35
C ARG A 718 -19.00 -1.83 29.46
N ALA A 719 -17.86 -2.30 29.95
CA ALA A 719 -16.93 -3.12 29.18
C ALA A 719 -16.74 -4.47 29.86
N SER A 720 -17.61 -5.45 29.56
CA SER A 720 -17.58 -6.80 30.15
C SER A 720 -16.19 -7.45 30.01
N ASN A 721 -15.35 -7.32 31.02
CA ASN A 721 -14.09 -8.05 31.14
C ASN A 721 -13.99 -8.60 32.56
N ALA A 722 -13.18 -9.64 32.76
CA ALA A 722 -13.12 -10.40 34.01
C ALA A 722 -12.61 -9.60 35.24
N VAL A 723 -12.13 -8.36 35.06
CA VAL A 723 -11.46 -7.57 36.10
C VAL A 723 -12.32 -6.42 36.62
N SER A 724 -13.13 -5.78 35.76
CA SER A 724 -14.08 -4.72 36.15
C SER A 724 -15.24 -4.63 35.15
N PRO A 725 -16.49 -4.46 35.60
CA PRO A 725 -17.63 -4.26 34.72
C PRO A 725 -17.63 -2.88 34.02
N TYR A 726 -16.93 -1.89 34.59
CA TYR A 726 -16.88 -0.51 34.08
C TYR A 726 -15.47 -0.06 33.73
N LEU A 727 -15.39 0.75 32.67
CA LEU A 727 -14.16 1.36 32.15
C LEU A 727 -14.37 2.88 32.06
N ALA A 728 -13.65 3.64 32.89
CA ALA A 728 -13.70 5.09 32.94
C ALA A 728 -12.50 5.70 32.20
N ALA A 729 -12.74 6.76 31.43
CA ALA A 729 -11.73 7.45 30.64
C ALA A 729 -11.80 8.97 30.82
N ASP A 730 -10.68 9.57 31.23
CA ASP A 730 -10.50 11.03 31.29
C ASP A 730 -9.58 11.48 30.15
N LEU A 731 -10.11 12.32 29.25
CA LEU A 731 -9.42 12.81 28.08
C LEU A 731 -8.70 14.12 28.44
N THR A 732 -7.37 14.14 28.30
CA THR A 732 -6.57 15.31 28.69
C THR A 732 -5.70 15.81 27.55
N ARG A 733 -5.96 17.03 27.08
CA ARG A 733 -5.11 17.69 26.08
C ARG A 733 -3.87 18.31 26.72
N ARG A 734 -2.69 18.04 26.16
CA ARG A 734 -1.41 18.64 26.53
C ARG A 734 -0.66 19.13 25.28
N ASP A 735 -0.75 20.43 24.99
CA ASP A 735 0.00 21.05 23.91
C ASP A 735 1.50 20.94 24.16
N ASP A 736 2.27 20.72 23.09
CA ASP A 736 3.73 20.59 23.09
C ASP A 736 4.28 19.44 23.96
N ALA A 737 3.41 18.53 24.38
CA ALA A 737 3.79 17.40 25.21
C ALA A 737 4.48 16.30 24.41
N ARG A 738 5.64 15.90 24.92
CA ARG A 738 6.34 14.65 24.60
C ARG A 738 5.65 13.46 25.27
N LEU A 739 6.05 12.24 24.90
CA LEU A 739 5.39 11.01 25.34
C LEU A 739 5.42 10.81 26.86
N ASP A 740 6.54 11.15 27.49
CA ASP A 740 6.73 11.15 28.93
C ASP A 740 5.76 12.08 29.65
N ALA A 741 5.59 13.31 29.13
CA ALA A 741 4.63 14.27 29.67
C ALA A 741 3.17 13.82 29.47
N LEU A 742 2.85 13.16 28.33
CA LEU A 742 1.54 12.53 28.12
C LEU A 742 1.31 11.40 29.14
N ALA A 743 2.28 10.51 29.32
CA ALA A 743 2.18 9.40 30.27
C ALA A 743 2.05 9.88 31.73
N ALA A 744 2.75 10.96 32.09
CA ALA A 744 2.61 11.58 33.41
C ALA A 744 1.22 12.19 33.61
N ALA A 745 0.66 12.83 32.58
CA ALA A 745 -0.70 13.35 32.63
C ALA A 745 -1.75 12.24 32.77
N GLU A 746 -1.55 11.09 32.12
CA GLU A 746 -2.43 9.92 32.25
C GLU A 746 -2.40 9.35 33.66
N ARG A 747 -1.20 9.09 34.21
CA ARG A 747 -1.05 8.59 35.59
C ARG A 747 -1.67 9.52 36.61
N GLY A 748 -1.42 10.83 36.49
CA GLY A 748 -2.01 11.81 37.42
C GLY A 748 -3.53 11.82 37.42
N LYS A 749 -4.19 11.47 36.30
CA LYS A 749 -5.65 11.30 36.24
C LYS A 749 -6.09 9.96 36.81
N GLU A 750 -5.36 8.89 36.51
CA GLU A 750 -5.61 7.56 37.07
C GLU A 750 -5.54 7.58 38.60
N ASP A 751 -4.45 8.10 39.17
CA ASP A 751 -4.25 8.18 40.62
C ASP A 751 -5.35 9.01 41.28
N LYS A 752 -5.68 10.17 40.68
CA LYS A 752 -6.74 11.05 41.18
C LYS A 752 -8.10 10.34 41.26
N TYR A 753 -8.52 9.71 40.16
CA TYR A 753 -9.87 9.15 40.09
C TYR A 753 -9.98 7.77 40.73
N ALA A 754 -8.96 6.93 40.64
CA ALA A 754 -8.94 5.62 41.28
C ALA A 754 -9.06 5.73 42.81
N ALA A 755 -8.54 6.81 43.41
CA ALA A 755 -8.65 7.07 44.84
C ALA A 755 -10.07 7.49 45.30
N ILE A 756 -10.94 7.92 44.39
CA ILE A 756 -12.26 8.49 44.75
C ILE A 756 -13.45 7.70 44.21
N TYR A 757 -13.24 6.72 43.32
CA TYR A 757 -14.31 5.84 42.84
C TYR A 757 -14.79 4.92 43.96
N GLN A 758 -16.12 4.87 44.16
CA GLN A 758 -16.77 4.08 45.21
C GLN A 758 -17.17 2.67 44.75
N ALA A 759 -16.84 2.30 43.52
CA ALA A 759 -17.15 1.01 42.91
C ALA A 759 -15.92 0.49 42.13
N PRO A 760 -15.85 -0.83 41.83
CA PRO A 760 -14.78 -1.37 41.00
C PRO A 760 -14.92 -0.84 39.57
N VAL A 761 -14.19 0.24 39.28
CA VAL A 761 -14.12 0.91 37.98
C VAL A 761 -12.66 0.95 37.53
N LEU A 762 -12.38 0.46 36.32
CA LEU A 762 -11.04 0.57 35.75
C LEU A 762 -10.88 1.98 35.18
N VAL A 763 -10.08 2.82 35.84
CA VAL A 763 -9.77 4.17 35.36
C VAL A 763 -8.57 4.14 34.41
N ARG A 764 -8.68 4.83 33.28
CA ARG A 764 -7.55 5.10 32.37
C ARG A 764 -7.51 6.56 31.95
N GLY A 765 -6.30 7.12 31.92
CA GLY A 765 -6.06 8.42 31.30
C GLY A 765 -6.01 8.29 29.78
N PHE A 766 -6.53 9.29 29.07
CA PHE A 766 -6.39 9.44 27.63
C PHE A 766 -5.74 10.79 27.33
N ALA A 767 -4.40 10.88 27.39
CA ALA A 767 -3.71 12.13 27.12
C ALA A 767 -3.33 12.24 25.64
N PHE A 768 -3.48 13.43 25.06
CA PHE A 768 -3.09 13.69 23.66
C PHE A 768 -2.52 15.11 23.44
N ASN A 769 -1.67 15.25 22.43
CA ASN A 769 -1.10 16.53 22.01
C ASN A 769 -1.75 17.09 20.73
N GLN A 770 -1.34 18.28 20.29
CA GLN A 770 -1.92 18.98 19.15
C GLN A 770 -1.80 18.24 17.81
N PHE A 771 -0.85 17.32 17.70
CA PHE A 771 -0.62 16.50 16.51
C PHE A 771 -1.49 15.24 16.49
N GLY A 772 -2.15 14.91 17.61
CA GLY A 772 -2.93 13.69 17.79
C GLY A 772 -2.12 12.49 18.30
N ARG A 773 -0.88 12.69 18.79
CA ARG A 773 -0.16 11.63 19.52
C ARG A 773 -0.88 11.38 20.84
N ILE A 774 -1.11 10.11 21.14
CA ILE A 774 -1.73 9.67 22.40
C ILE A 774 -0.69 9.02 23.33
N GLY A 775 -0.95 9.06 24.64
CA GLY A 775 -0.12 8.40 25.64
C GLY A 775 -0.28 6.87 25.68
N PRO A 776 0.57 6.18 26.47
CA PRO A 776 0.53 4.72 26.59
C PRO A 776 -0.77 4.17 27.18
N GLN A 777 -1.39 4.84 28.16
CA GLN A 777 -2.66 4.39 28.74
C GLN A 777 -3.84 4.65 27.80
N ALA A 778 -3.85 5.76 27.06
CA ALA A 778 -4.80 5.98 25.97
C ALA A 778 -4.78 4.83 24.95
N ARG A 779 -3.58 4.32 24.63
CA ARG A 779 -3.41 3.21 23.68
C ARG A 779 -3.94 1.89 24.23
N GLU A 780 -3.76 1.62 25.53
CA GLU A 780 -4.40 0.49 26.19
C GLU A 780 -5.93 0.61 26.11
N LEU A 781 -6.45 1.80 26.42
CA LEU A 781 -7.87 2.12 26.41
C LEU A 781 -8.50 1.94 25.03
N VAL A 782 -7.85 2.40 23.96
CA VAL A 782 -8.25 2.13 22.56
C VAL A 782 -8.42 0.63 22.30
N ASN A 783 -7.48 -0.21 22.76
CA ASN A 783 -7.59 -1.65 22.56
C ASN A 783 -8.75 -2.27 23.34
N ARG A 784 -9.04 -1.75 24.54
CA ARG A 784 -10.18 -2.20 25.36
C ARG A 784 -11.52 -1.80 24.74
N TRP A 785 -11.64 -0.57 24.24
CA TRP A 785 -12.83 -0.12 23.51
C TRP A 785 -13.05 -0.88 22.22
N VAL A 786 -12.00 -1.14 21.44
CA VAL A 786 -12.11 -1.99 20.24
C VAL A 786 -12.57 -3.39 20.63
N ALA A 787 -12.04 -3.99 21.70
CA ALA A 787 -12.50 -5.29 22.15
C ALA A 787 -13.97 -5.28 22.60
N ALA A 788 -14.43 -4.19 23.23
CA ALA A 788 -15.85 -4.02 23.57
C ALA A 788 -16.72 -3.88 22.31
N GLY A 789 -16.31 -3.05 21.34
CA GLY A 789 -17.00 -2.91 20.05
C GLY A 789 -17.08 -4.23 19.28
N VAL A 790 -16.01 -5.03 19.24
CA VAL A 790 -16.05 -6.38 18.63
C VAL A 790 -17.14 -7.24 19.26
N ARG A 791 -17.31 -7.18 20.60
CA ARG A 791 -18.36 -7.93 21.29
C ARG A 791 -19.76 -7.37 21.01
N ALA A 792 -19.88 -6.05 20.86
CA ALA A 792 -21.16 -5.38 20.68
C ALA A 792 -21.70 -5.50 19.24
N CYS A 793 -20.85 -5.30 18.22
CA CYS A 793 -21.29 -5.25 16.81
C CYS A 793 -20.66 -6.31 15.90
N GLY A 794 -19.74 -7.15 16.38
CA GLY A 794 -19.13 -8.23 15.59
C GLY A 794 -18.14 -7.78 14.50
N ALA A 795 -17.85 -6.48 14.39
CA ALA A 795 -16.95 -5.94 13.37
C ALA A 795 -15.48 -6.34 13.58
N HIS A 796 -14.68 -6.24 12.53
CA HIS A 796 -13.26 -6.59 12.59
C HIS A 796 -12.49 -5.58 13.47
N PRO A 797 -11.61 -6.02 14.39
CA PRO A 797 -10.94 -5.13 15.36
C PRO A 797 -10.08 -4.04 14.70
N ASP A 798 -9.53 -4.29 13.51
CA ASP A 798 -8.74 -3.26 12.81
C ASP A 798 -9.60 -2.18 12.16
N ASP A 799 -10.81 -2.52 11.74
CA ASP A 799 -11.73 -1.56 11.14
C ASP A 799 -12.24 -0.64 12.25
N LEU A 800 -12.70 -1.20 13.37
CA LEU A 800 -13.10 -0.45 14.56
C LEU A 800 -11.97 0.45 15.08
N ARG A 801 -10.73 -0.06 15.14
CA ARG A 801 -9.61 0.77 15.60
C ARG A 801 -9.28 1.89 14.63
N SER A 802 -9.34 1.62 13.33
CA SER A 802 -9.08 2.64 12.30
C SER A 802 -10.17 3.71 12.34
N GLU A 803 -11.43 3.31 12.51
CA GLU A 803 -12.57 4.20 12.67
C GLU A 803 -12.42 5.06 13.94
N LEU A 804 -12.17 4.47 15.10
CA LEU A 804 -11.97 5.22 16.35
C LEU A 804 -10.84 6.23 16.30
N LEU A 805 -9.67 5.83 15.80
CA LEU A 805 -8.53 6.74 15.68
C LEU A 805 -8.78 7.83 14.63
N ALA A 806 -9.50 7.51 13.54
CA ALA A 806 -9.87 8.50 12.53
C ALA A 806 -10.93 9.47 13.05
N THR A 807 -11.93 9.01 13.80
CA THR A 807 -12.94 9.85 14.47
C THR A 807 -12.29 10.78 15.48
N PHE A 808 -11.34 10.26 16.28
CA PHE A 808 -10.51 11.09 17.16
C PHE A 808 -9.75 12.17 16.39
N GLY A 809 -9.04 11.80 15.31
CA GLY A 809 -8.27 12.75 14.50
C GLY A 809 -9.15 13.77 13.77
N HIS A 810 -10.32 13.35 13.29
CA HIS A 810 -11.34 14.22 12.70
C HIS A 810 -11.79 15.28 13.71
N ALA A 811 -12.24 14.84 14.90
CA ALA A 811 -12.70 15.74 15.95
C ALA A 811 -11.59 16.72 16.40
N LEU A 812 -10.37 16.22 16.60
CA LEU A 812 -9.22 17.06 16.99
C LEU A 812 -9.00 18.19 15.98
N HIS A 813 -8.87 17.87 14.70
CA HIS A 813 -8.49 18.85 13.69
C HIS A 813 -9.66 19.78 13.30
N THR A 814 -10.89 19.27 13.26
CA THR A 814 -12.07 20.12 13.06
C THR A 814 -12.20 21.15 14.18
N ALA A 815 -12.06 20.73 15.43
CA ALA A 815 -12.16 21.66 16.56
C ALA A 815 -10.98 22.66 16.60
N GLN A 816 -9.76 22.21 16.28
CA GLN A 816 -8.61 23.12 16.13
C GLN A 816 -8.84 24.15 15.04
N ALA A 817 -9.35 23.73 13.87
CA ALA A 817 -9.63 24.63 12.76
C ALA A 817 -10.66 25.70 13.15
N HIS A 818 -11.72 25.34 13.89
CA HIS A 818 -12.67 26.30 14.43
C HIS A 818 -12.03 27.29 15.41
N VAL A 819 -11.11 26.83 16.26
CA VAL A 819 -10.36 27.73 17.16
C VAL A 819 -9.55 28.73 16.35
N TYR A 820 -8.78 28.27 15.37
CA TYR A 820 -7.99 29.17 14.52
C TYR A 820 -8.86 30.12 13.71
N ALA A 821 -9.97 29.66 13.13
CA ALA A 821 -10.83 30.49 12.30
C ALA A 821 -11.45 31.64 13.09
N ARG A 822 -11.84 31.36 14.34
CA ARG A 822 -12.38 32.37 15.24
C ARG A 822 -11.33 33.40 15.64
N PHE A 823 -10.11 32.94 15.97
CA PHE A 823 -8.98 33.82 16.25
C PHE A 823 -8.60 34.69 15.04
N ALA A 824 -8.58 34.10 13.85
CA ALA A 824 -8.32 34.80 12.60
C ALA A 824 -9.37 35.89 12.33
N ALA A 825 -10.66 35.55 12.43
CA ALA A 825 -11.76 36.48 12.19
C ALA A 825 -11.69 37.71 13.11
N VAL A 826 -11.45 37.46 14.40
CA VAL A 826 -11.36 38.50 15.43
C VAL A 826 -10.16 39.42 15.23
N ASN A 827 -9.04 38.87 14.77
CA ASN A 827 -7.84 39.65 14.49
C ASN A 827 -7.80 40.22 13.06
N GLY A 828 -8.85 40.01 12.26
CA GLY A 828 -8.89 40.46 10.87
C GLY A 828 -7.84 39.77 9.97
N ASP A 829 -7.40 38.57 10.33
CA ASP A 829 -6.41 37.81 9.59
C ASP A 829 -7.01 37.27 8.28
N LYS A 830 -6.54 37.82 7.16
CA LYS A 830 -6.95 37.43 5.80
C LYS A 830 -5.89 36.59 5.08
N GLY A 831 -4.89 36.07 5.81
CA GLY A 831 -3.86 35.22 5.25
C GLY A 831 -4.43 33.99 4.54
N MET A 832 -3.77 33.52 3.48
CA MET A 832 -4.24 32.34 2.75
C MET A 832 -4.25 31.06 3.60
N SER A 833 -3.43 31.02 4.65
CA SER A 833 -3.36 29.93 5.62
C SER A 833 -4.30 30.09 6.81
N ALA A 834 -5.01 31.21 6.92
CA ALA A 834 -5.97 31.43 8.00
C ALA A 834 -7.32 30.78 7.64
N PRO A 835 -7.81 29.80 8.41
CA PRO A 835 -9.07 29.14 8.12
C PRO A 835 -10.25 30.10 8.34
N ARG A 836 -11.34 29.88 7.60
CA ARG A 836 -12.54 30.73 7.63
C ARG A 836 -13.71 29.97 8.24
N GLU A 837 -14.41 30.60 9.18
CA GLU A 837 -15.50 29.92 9.91
C GLU A 837 -16.62 29.44 8.96
N ALA A 838 -16.96 30.23 7.95
CA ALA A 838 -17.93 29.86 6.91
C ALA A 838 -17.50 28.68 6.02
N ALA A 839 -16.21 28.31 6.01
CA ALA A 839 -15.68 27.16 5.28
C ALA A 839 -15.61 25.88 6.13
N LEU A 840 -15.84 25.98 7.45
CA LEU A 840 -15.76 24.86 8.39
C LEU A 840 -17.14 24.25 8.74
N VAL A 841 -18.24 24.88 8.33
CA VAL A 841 -19.59 24.34 8.54
C VAL A 841 -19.87 23.24 7.51
N PRO A 842 -20.30 22.03 7.92
CA PRO A 842 -20.65 20.96 7.01
C PRO A 842 -21.75 21.40 6.04
N ALA A 843 -21.50 21.28 4.73
CA ALA A 843 -22.45 21.66 3.69
C ALA A 843 -23.67 20.72 3.68
N GLY A 844 -24.67 21.03 4.51
CA GLY A 844 -26.03 20.50 4.41
C GLY A 844 -26.87 21.15 3.31
N GLN A 845 -26.31 22.10 2.53
CA GLN A 845 -26.97 22.75 1.42
C GLN A 845 -26.00 22.89 0.25
N ARG A 846 -26.45 22.52 -0.96
CA ARG A 846 -25.76 22.84 -2.22
C ARG A 846 -25.39 24.32 -2.22
N ARG A 847 -24.13 24.66 -2.47
CA ARG A 847 -23.82 26.01 -2.98
C ARG A 847 -24.36 26.10 -4.43
N PRO A 848 -25.18 27.11 -4.77
CA PRO A 848 -25.38 27.53 -6.14
C PRO A 848 -24.04 28.03 -6.71
N GLY A 849 -23.88 27.94 -8.02
CA GLY A 849 -22.60 27.99 -8.74
C GLY A 849 -21.66 29.15 -8.42
N GLY A 850 -20.36 28.93 -8.64
CA GLY A 850 -19.38 30.00 -8.48
C GLY A 850 -17.92 29.65 -8.71
N VAL A 851 -17.55 29.05 -9.84
CA VAL A 851 -16.24 29.35 -10.48
C VAL A 851 -16.48 29.48 -12.00
N ARG A 852 -16.70 30.72 -12.47
CA ARG A 852 -16.52 31.03 -13.89
C ARG A 852 -15.03 30.98 -14.17
N VAL A 853 -14.58 29.93 -14.83
CA VAL A 853 -13.31 29.94 -15.58
C VAL A 853 -13.48 30.99 -16.68
N ARG A 854 -12.85 32.16 -16.54
CA ARG A 854 -12.74 33.13 -17.63
C ARG A 854 -11.96 32.50 -18.77
N ARG A 855 -12.66 31.99 -19.80
CA ARG A 855 -12.08 31.79 -21.13
C ARG A 855 -11.91 33.18 -21.76
N LYS A 856 -10.67 33.57 -22.08
CA LYS A 856 -10.41 34.67 -23.02
C LYS A 856 -11.10 34.32 -24.35
N ARG A 857 -11.98 35.20 -24.85
CA ARG A 857 -12.40 35.21 -26.26
C ARG A 857 -11.25 35.78 -27.10
N PRO A 858 -11.02 35.31 -28.34
CA PRO A 858 -10.18 36.04 -29.28
C PRO A 858 -10.89 37.35 -29.66
N ARG A 859 -10.15 38.45 -29.75
CA ARG A 859 -10.64 39.67 -30.40
C ARG A 859 -10.67 39.39 -31.90
N ALA A 860 -11.83 39.61 -32.52
CA ALA A 860 -11.90 39.99 -33.92
C ALA A 860 -11.55 41.48 -34.00
N GLY A 861 -10.79 41.84 -35.03
CA GLY A 861 -10.11 43.13 -35.20
C GLY A 861 -8.67 42.87 -35.56
#